data_AF-A0A328SBA6-F1
#
_entry.id   AF-A0A328SBA6-F1
#
_cell.length_a   1.000
_cell.length_b   1.000
_cell.length_c   1.000
_cell.angle_alpha   90.00
_cell.angle_beta   90.00
_cell.angle_gamma   90.00
#
_symmetry.space_group_name_H-M   'P 1'
#
loop_
_entity.id
_entity.type
_entity.pdbx_description
1 polymer ?
#
loop_
_entity_poly.entity_id
_entity_poly.type
_entity_poly.pdbx_seq_one_letter_code
_entity_poly.pdbx_strand_id
1 'polypeptide(L)'
;MHFKRIVILVVMLLFLVTTVSASANNDSDSDVICDDSHSVNHLSKDVNTSKSLKQSTSNVKVNNYKQLYNAVINKSSNSSHLNITLTGSSVYTIDKTILVSNNIKHHNITINGNGRIISGNNSQTFMNISDKSFITINNLSIVNTSGSSASAFNNNGTLNISNVSFVNNCILSRGILFNRGNVYLTNIVVDNSLVIGDRDDFLETHGDIRGTITNYGTLYSNKCIYKNLASRSGVVVDNYGYLEMINNTIINVTSDFGSIVSYVYSISIINRNIFENISGTYGGAIANYGEISVRNNKFTNCSASTGGVIFNVANITICDNTFTSNNAYMGGVIYNQNNTVGTFARVYNNTFKSNSASIGGAIINYANMTVYSNVFYNNTVSNVTEFHSNELNMGSGAAIFNNATMDVSNNSFTFNVVKSGDGFVLENNGFINITGNYFENNTDLSRDMLIYSHTNKYHISNNTYIGNLLNNTLTVSIKNNVVYASLKLSKIYNDSVCNGTIVIYVKGYENNKKNFNTNTTNIKINNRNLQPKTNLTVKYLSLQNHYNTQSKMLMYTPTINHFLNITQVPKVYEGTIVNITTKVYDRNNKALNGNLTFKINNKTLLDSKGKIFTASLKNGTATIKYNATQEGRYEVEAIYKNSSETMVFKAIKRPDVAIMTVTASPNNTKMGKNVTFTTRITIGDKNLSTGFVIFKINGVTVKYDNGSDVRANLVNGVASINFTIPDGWSAKTVKVTSVYSQLTYGRLENKTYFNITRIGTHFNVTSITGTLNSLVTIKAKLLDENNHLVLGESAVAVKINGQTIKRFNGKTQYFVAVNGTVDISFLILNFSKPGNYTIQLVTGTRVAYSENRTNITHYFRE
;
A
#
# COMPACT_ATOMS: atom_id res chain seq x y z
N MET A 1 58.84 40.45 -8.40
CA MET A 1 58.15 40.77 -9.66
C MET A 1 58.33 39.61 -10.64
N HIS A 2 57.22 39.14 -11.23
CA HIS A 2 57.11 38.15 -12.30
C HIS A 2 57.62 36.71 -12.08
N PHE A 3 56.68 35.83 -11.74
CA PHE A 3 56.78 34.39 -11.96
C PHE A 3 56.61 34.07 -13.45
N LYS A 4 57.59 33.34 -14.01
CA LYS A 4 57.50 32.71 -15.34
C LYS A 4 56.71 31.41 -15.25
N ARG A 5 55.72 31.29 -16.13
CA ARG A 5 54.99 30.07 -16.49
C ARG A 5 55.90 29.07 -17.20
N ILE A 6 55.73 27.77 -16.92
CA ILE A 6 55.93 26.69 -17.89
C ILE A 6 54.73 25.75 -17.81
N VAL A 7 54.20 25.42 -18.99
CA VAL A 7 53.00 24.65 -19.31
C VAL A 7 53.42 23.24 -19.76
N ILE A 8 52.71 22.19 -19.33
CA ILE A 8 52.60 20.89 -20.02
C ILE A 8 51.16 20.38 -19.79
N LEU A 9 50.25 20.61 -20.74
CA LEU A 9 49.74 19.69 -21.78
C LEU A 9 48.70 18.66 -21.27
N VAL A 10 47.41 19.00 -21.41
CA VAL A 10 46.26 18.09 -21.26
C VAL A 10 45.72 17.81 -22.67
N VAL A 11 45.68 16.53 -23.04
CA VAL A 11 45.03 16.05 -24.27
C VAL A 11 43.52 15.98 -24.00
N MET A 12 42.78 16.88 -24.62
CA MET A 12 41.32 16.96 -24.56
C MET A 12 40.76 16.34 -25.86
N LEU A 13 40.07 15.21 -25.74
CA LEU A 13 39.40 14.58 -26.88
C LEU A 13 38.06 15.31 -27.13
N LEU A 14 37.96 16.01 -28.27
CA LEU A 14 36.75 16.65 -28.76
C LEU A 14 35.68 15.61 -29.16
N PHE A 15 34.43 15.86 -28.78
CA PHE A 15 33.29 15.56 -29.64
C PHE A 15 32.49 16.85 -29.87
N LEU A 16 32.26 17.14 -31.15
CA LEU A 16 31.64 18.37 -31.66
C LEU A 16 30.17 18.49 -31.22
N VAL A 17 29.82 19.66 -30.69
CA VAL A 17 28.45 20.16 -30.67
C VAL A 17 28.23 20.95 -31.96
N THR A 18 27.43 20.42 -32.89
CA THR A 18 26.83 21.24 -33.95
C THR A 18 25.44 21.66 -33.50
N THR A 19 25.27 22.96 -33.33
CA THR A 19 23.98 23.63 -33.19
C THR A 19 23.13 23.45 -34.45
N VAL A 20 21.92 22.92 -34.31
CA VAL A 20 20.85 23.09 -35.30
C VAL A 20 19.57 23.46 -34.56
N SER A 21 19.06 24.64 -34.86
CA SER A 21 17.71 25.09 -34.55
C SER A 21 16.70 24.43 -35.47
N ALA A 22 15.66 23.78 -34.93
CA ALA A 22 14.25 23.92 -35.35
C ALA A 22 13.35 22.81 -34.77
N SER A 23 12.18 23.25 -34.28
CA SER A 23 10.86 22.63 -34.42
C SER A 23 10.54 21.34 -33.66
N ALA A 24 9.39 21.40 -32.97
CA ALA A 24 8.71 20.33 -32.25
C ALA A 24 8.43 19.08 -33.11
N ASN A 25 8.74 17.89 -32.57
CA ASN A 25 7.78 16.82 -32.30
C ASN A 25 8.49 15.53 -31.83
N ASN A 26 8.04 15.06 -30.66
CA ASN A 26 7.86 13.68 -30.16
C ASN A 26 9.03 12.66 -30.16
N ASP A 27 9.09 11.96 -29.01
CA ASP A 27 9.86 10.77 -28.63
C ASP A 27 11.34 10.96 -28.30
N SER A 28 11.60 11.24 -27.02
CA SER A 28 12.90 11.07 -26.36
C SER A 28 12.83 9.91 -25.36
N ASP A 29 13.01 8.69 -25.86
CA ASP A 29 13.49 7.57 -25.04
C ASP A 29 15.00 7.70 -24.95
N SER A 30 15.48 8.40 -23.91
CA SER A 30 16.88 8.37 -23.53
C SER A 30 17.04 7.39 -22.37
N ASP A 31 17.13 6.11 -22.71
CA ASP A 31 17.62 5.06 -21.81
C ASP A 31 19.09 5.37 -21.47
N VAL A 32 19.28 6.22 -20.47
CA VAL A 32 20.59 6.42 -19.84
C VAL A 32 20.72 5.31 -18.79
N ILE A 33 21.15 4.15 -19.29
CA ILE A 33 21.61 3.02 -18.46
C ILE A 33 22.80 3.53 -17.64
N CYS A 34 22.87 3.13 -16.37
CA CYS A 34 24.06 3.25 -15.54
C CYS A 34 25.18 2.45 -16.19
N ASP A 35 25.87 3.05 -17.15
CA ASP A 35 26.88 2.33 -17.89
C ASP A 35 28.02 1.96 -16.94
N ASP A 36 28.26 0.66 -16.83
CA ASP A 36 29.42 0.06 -16.17
C ASP A 36 30.74 0.45 -16.88
N SER A 37 30.70 1.26 -17.95
CA SER A 37 31.87 1.73 -18.72
C SER A 37 32.86 2.59 -17.94
N HIS A 38 32.55 2.99 -16.71
CA HIS A 38 33.52 3.59 -15.77
C HIS A 38 33.87 2.66 -14.59
N SER A 39 33.62 1.35 -14.73
CA SER A 39 34.43 0.37 -14.02
C SER A 39 35.81 0.39 -14.66
N VAL A 40 36.71 1.21 -14.12
CA VAL A 40 38.10 1.03 -14.47
C VAL A 40 38.50 -0.32 -13.89
N ASN A 41 38.76 -1.27 -14.78
CA ASN A 41 39.38 -2.55 -14.46
C ASN A 41 40.83 -2.27 -13.97
N HIS A 42 40.98 -1.63 -12.80
CA HIS A 42 42.28 -1.45 -12.17
C HIS A 42 42.75 -2.68 -11.38
N LEU A 43 41.96 -3.77 -11.39
CA LEU A 43 42.37 -5.08 -10.93
C LEU A 43 41.95 -6.17 -11.92
N SER A 44 42.58 -6.22 -13.10
CA SER A 44 42.81 -7.50 -13.82
C SER A 44 43.61 -7.43 -15.12
N LYS A 45 44.00 -6.27 -15.67
CA LYS A 45 44.66 -6.23 -17.01
C LYS A 45 46.15 -5.90 -17.09
N ASP A 46 46.85 -5.60 -15.98
CA ASP A 46 48.31 -5.39 -15.99
C ASP A 46 49.09 -6.21 -14.95
N VAL A 47 48.53 -7.33 -14.49
CA VAL A 47 49.30 -8.38 -13.80
C VAL A 47 49.17 -9.69 -14.57
N ASN A 48 49.61 -9.68 -15.83
CA ASN A 48 50.18 -10.83 -16.53
C ASN A 48 50.48 -10.46 -17.99
N THR A 49 51.49 -9.62 -18.21
CA THR A 49 52.47 -9.72 -19.31
C THR A 49 53.43 -8.52 -19.27
N SER A 50 54.07 -8.27 -18.13
CA SER A 50 55.41 -7.68 -18.16
C SER A 50 56.38 -8.83 -17.99
N LYS A 51 57.26 -9.04 -18.97
CA LYS A 51 58.45 -9.89 -18.78
C LYS A 51 59.11 -9.41 -17.49
N SER A 52 59.10 -10.24 -16.45
CA SER A 52 59.75 -9.93 -15.19
C SER A 52 61.24 -9.73 -15.47
N LEU A 53 61.69 -8.48 -15.51
CA LEU A 53 63.10 -8.19 -15.29
C LEU A 53 63.44 -8.81 -13.94
N LYS A 54 64.33 -9.80 -13.91
CA LYS A 54 64.80 -10.43 -12.67
C LYS A 54 65.38 -9.34 -11.76
N GLN A 55 64.56 -8.81 -10.85
CA GLN A 55 64.99 -7.90 -9.81
C GLN A 55 65.69 -8.73 -8.72
N SER A 56 66.93 -8.36 -8.39
CA SER A 56 67.65 -8.93 -7.26
C SER A 56 66.82 -8.77 -5.98
N THR A 57 66.38 -9.88 -5.38
CA THR A 57 65.50 -9.90 -4.21
C THR A 57 66.26 -10.44 -3.00
N SER A 58 66.26 -9.71 -1.89
CA SER A 58 66.77 -10.18 -0.60
C SER A 58 65.60 -10.66 0.25
N ASN A 59 65.69 -11.88 0.81
CA ASN A 59 64.67 -12.43 1.71
C ASN A 59 65.23 -12.51 3.14
N VAL A 60 64.58 -11.85 4.09
CA VAL A 60 65.04 -11.72 5.48
C VAL A 60 63.93 -12.17 6.43
N LYS A 61 64.29 -12.96 7.44
CA LYS A 61 63.41 -13.28 8.58
C LYS A 61 63.83 -12.45 9.78
N VAL A 62 62.87 -11.82 10.45
CA VAL A 62 63.13 -10.97 11.62
C VAL A 62 62.28 -11.43 12.81
N ASN A 63 62.90 -11.46 13.99
CA ASN A 63 62.32 -12.01 15.21
C ASN A 63 61.78 -10.95 16.18
N ASN A 64 62.12 -9.67 16.00
CA ASN A 64 61.64 -8.56 16.82
C ASN A 64 61.67 -7.24 16.03
N TYR A 65 61.11 -6.17 16.63
CA TYR A 65 61.00 -4.86 15.96
C TYR A 65 62.37 -4.26 15.62
N LYS A 66 63.36 -4.37 16.51
CA LYS A 66 64.72 -3.88 16.26
C LYS A 66 65.36 -4.51 15.01
N GLN A 67 65.15 -5.81 14.80
CA GLN A 67 65.60 -6.51 13.60
C GLN A 67 64.82 -6.06 12.34
N LEU A 68 63.51 -5.84 12.45
CA LEU A 68 62.69 -5.28 11.36
C LEU A 68 63.20 -3.89 10.96
N TYR A 69 63.38 -3.00 11.93
CA TYR A 69 63.88 -1.64 11.73
C TYR A 69 65.22 -1.66 10.98
N ASN A 70 66.19 -2.40 11.51
CA ASN A 70 67.54 -2.49 10.93
C ASN A 70 67.54 -3.08 9.51
N ALA A 71 66.67 -4.06 9.24
CA ALA A 71 66.56 -4.65 7.90
C ALA A 71 66.06 -3.63 6.86
N VAL A 72 65.09 -2.80 7.23
CA VAL A 72 64.53 -1.78 6.33
C VAL A 72 65.51 -0.62 6.09
N ILE A 73 66.14 -0.09 7.13
CA ILE A 73 67.01 1.09 7.00
C ILE A 73 68.44 0.78 6.52
N ASN A 74 68.73 -0.47 6.16
CA ASN A 74 70.07 -0.91 5.77
C ASN A 74 70.56 -0.17 4.51
N LYS A 75 71.77 0.40 4.59
CA LYS A 75 72.41 1.18 3.52
C LYS A 75 73.36 0.36 2.63
N SER A 76 73.73 -0.86 3.01
CA SER A 76 74.78 -1.64 2.35
C SER A 76 74.29 -2.79 1.45
N SER A 77 73.01 -2.78 1.04
CA SER A 77 72.45 -3.86 0.21
C SER A 77 72.49 -3.58 -1.30
N ASN A 78 72.78 -4.63 -2.07
CA ASN A 78 72.79 -4.62 -3.54
C ASN A 78 71.45 -5.10 -4.15
N SER A 79 70.45 -5.46 -3.33
CA SER A 79 69.17 -5.96 -3.85
C SER A 79 68.18 -4.82 -4.14
N SER A 80 67.57 -4.88 -5.31
CA SER A 80 66.54 -3.93 -5.77
C SER A 80 65.20 -4.11 -5.03
N HIS A 81 64.94 -5.32 -4.52
CA HIS A 81 63.76 -5.66 -3.73
C HIS A 81 64.15 -6.30 -2.38
N LEU A 82 63.37 -6.00 -1.33
CA LEU A 82 63.53 -6.55 0.01
C LEU A 82 62.23 -7.20 0.49
N ASN A 83 62.26 -8.50 0.77
CA ASN A 83 61.18 -9.27 1.36
C ASN A 83 61.49 -9.61 2.81
N ILE A 84 60.61 -9.22 3.73
CA ILE A 84 60.74 -9.44 5.17
C ILE A 84 59.60 -10.36 5.64
N THR A 85 59.91 -11.36 6.46
CA THR A 85 58.92 -12.20 7.15
C THR A 85 59.09 -12.10 8.67
N LEU A 86 58.00 -11.83 9.39
CA LEU A 86 57.97 -11.81 10.85
C LEU A 86 57.81 -13.26 11.40
N THR A 87 58.77 -13.75 12.19
CA THR A 87 58.76 -15.16 12.68
C THR A 87 58.93 -15.32 14.20
N GLY A 88 59.45 -14.32 14.91
CA GLY A 88 59.86 -14.44 16.32
C GLY A 88 58.77 -14.07 17.33
N SER A 89 58.81 -12.85 17.87
CA SER A 89 57.85 -12.35 18.87
C SER A 89 56.40 -12.31 18.33
N SER A 90 55.41 -12.50 19.19
CA SER A 90 54.00 -12.26 18.81
C SER A 90 53.71 -10.77 18.62
N VAL A 91 54.39 -9.92 19.38
CA VAL A 91 54.28 -8.45 19.36
C VAL A 91 55.62 -7.81 19.05
N TYR A 92 55.61 -6.89 18.08
CA TYR A 92 56.72 -6.06 17.63
C TYR A 92 56.41 -4.62 18.05
N THR A 93 56.86 -4.24 19.25
CA THR A 93 56.65 -2.89 19.77
C THR A 93 57.55 -1.89 19.07
N ILE A 94 56.95 -0.84 18.52
CA ILE A 94 57.65 0.28 17.88
C ILE A 94 58.38 1.06 18.96
N ASP A 95 59.72 1.11 18.87
CA ASP A 95 60.58 2.01 19.65
C ASP A 95 61.04 3.21 18.83
N LYS A 96 61.05 3.08 17.50
CA LYS A 96 61.44 4.11 16.55
C LYS A 96 60.70 3.98 15.22
N THR A 97 60.14 5.07 14.72
CA THR A 97 59.49 5.13 13.40
C THR A 97 60.46 4.72 12.29
N ILE A 98 60.00 3.85 11.38
CA ILE A 98 60.78 3.48 10.18
C ILE A 98 60.69 4.62 9.16
N LEU A 99 61.84 5.17 8.78
CA LEU A 99 61.94 6.22 7.75
C LEU A 99 62.49 5.63 6.45
N VAL A 100 61.60 5.36 5.49
CA VAL A 100 61.94 4.96 4.12
C VAL A 100 62.21 6.25 3.34
N SER A 101 63.46 6.72 3.38
CA SER A 101 63.89 7.95 2.71
C SER A 101 64.56 7.68 1.36
N ASN A 102 64.69 8.71 0.52
CA ASN A 102 65.42 8.62 -0.76
C ASN A 102 66.91 8.26 -0.63
N ASN A 103 67.45 8.22 0.60
CA ASN A 103 68.85 7.92 0.90
C ASN A 103 69.09 6.48 1.37
N ILE A 104 68.05 5.65 1.50
CA ILE A 104 68.22 4.20 1.75
C ILE A 104 68.30 3.43 0.43
N LYS A 105 68.80 2.19 0.44
CA LYS A 105 68.94 1.40 -0.81
C LYS A 105 67.65 0.72 -1.24
N HIS A 106 66.82 0.31 -0.28
CA HIS A 106 65.59 -0.40 -0.55
C HIS A 106 64.42 0.56 -0.73
N HIS A 107 63.96 0.69 -1.97
CA HIS A 107 62.73 1.41 -2.29
C HIS A 107 61.56 0.49 -2.58
N ASN A 108 61.79 -0.80 -2.88
CA ASN A 108 60.73 -1.79 -3.06
C ASN A 108 60.78 -2.81 -1.92
N ILE A 109 59.85 -2.72 -0.97
CA ILE A 109 59.86 -3.50 0.28
C ILE A 109 58.53 -4.23 0.48
N THR A 110 58.59 -5.52 0.75
CA THR A 110 57.45 -6.33 1.20
C THR A 110 57.64 -6.78 2.64
N ILE A 111 56.67 -6.54 3.52
CA ILE A 111 56.63 -7.03 4.90
C ILE A 111 55.47 -8.01 5.03
N ASN A 112 55.79 -9.29 5.17
CA ASN A 112 54.85 -10.36 5.47
C ASN A 112 54.77 -10.58 6.99
N GLY A 113 53.64 -10.16 7.52
CA GLY A 113 53.37 -10.07 8.94
C GLY A 113 53.14 -11.40 9.65
N ASN A 114 52.73 -12.45 8.92
CA ASN A 114 52.48 -13.80 9.45
C ASN A 114 51.62 -13.82 10.75
N GLY A 115 50.58 -12.99 10.78
CA GLY A 115 49.64 -12.87 11.90
C GLY A 115 50.19 -12.16 13.15
N ARG A 116 51.36 -11.52 13.05
CA ARG A 116 51.99 -10.82 14.19
C ARG A 116 51.40 -9.42 14.38
N ILE A 117 51.66 -8.85 15.55
CA ILE A 117 51.18 -7.53 15.95
C ILE A 117 52.35 -6.53 15.87
N ILE A 118 52.15 -5.41 15.19
CA ILE A 118 52.97 -4.20 15.31
C ILE A 118 52.26 -3.28 16.32
N SER A 119 52.90 -2.96 17.44
CA SER A 119 52.29 -2.14 18.51
C SER A 119 52.98 -0.79 18.60
N GLY A 120 52.22 0.31 18.49
CA GLY A 120 52.73 1.67 18.64
C GLY A 120 52.93 2.13 20.08
N ASN A 121 52.58 1.30 21.06
CA ASN A 121 52.64 1.61 22.49
C ASN A 121 52.09 3.01 22.85
N ASN A 122 50.97 3.38 22.23
CA ASN A 122 50.26 4.65 22.40
C ASN A 122 51.11 5.91 22.14
N SER A 123 52.19 5.85 21.35
CA SER A 123 52.95 7.06 21.00
C SER A 123 53.57 7.11 19.59
N GLN A 124 53.69 5.99 18.89
CA GLN A 124 54.57 5.91 17.73
C GLN A 124 53.84 5.79 16.39
N THR A 125 54.43 6.40 15.35
CA THR A 125 54.12 6.12 13.93
C THR A 125 54.86 4.85 13.50
N PHE A 126 54.24 3.99 12.68
CA PHE A 126 54.93 2.80 12.17
C PHE A 126 55.93 3.17 11.07
N MET A 127 55.50 3.87 10.01
CA MET A 127 56.36 4.15 8.86
C MET A 127 56.08 5.48 8.16
N ASN A 128 57.17 6.18 7.81
CA ASN A 128 57.18 7.35 6.92
C ASN A 128 57.81 6.95 5.57
N ILE A 129 57.09 7.17 4.48
CA ILE A 129 57.43 6.68 3.14
C ILE A 129 57.66 7.89 2.21
N SER A 130 58.85 7.97 1.61
CA SER A 130 59.20 9.00 0.63
C SER A 130 58.60 8.72 -0.75
N ASP A 131 58.60 9.77 -1.59
CA ASP A 131 58.36 9.66 -3.02
C ASP A 131 59.33 8.63 -3.63
N LYS A 132 58.90 7.90 -4.67
CA LYS A 132 59.63 6.79 -5.34
C LYS A 132 59.71 5.45 -4.59
N SER A 133 59.21 5.36 -3.36
CA SER A 133 59.16 4.08 -2.62
C SER A 133 57.88 3.30 -2.92
N PHE A 134 57.98 1.96 -2.96
CA PHE A 134 56.93 0.97 -3.17
C PHE A 134 56.93 -0.01 -1.99
N ILE A 135 55.93 0.10 -1.12
CA ILE A 135 55.84 -0.67 0.12
C ILE A 135 54.63 -1.59 0.05
N THR A 136 54.80 -2.85 0.41
CA THR A 136 53.72 -3.84 0.53
C THR A 136 53.68 -4.40 1.95
N ILE A 137 52.54 -4.32 2.63
CA ILE A 137 52.33 -4.80 4.00
C ILE A 137 51.22 -5.85 4.01
N ASN A 138 51.50 -7.06 4.49
CA ASN A 138 50.56 -8.17 4.44
C ASN A 138 50.38 -8.85 5.80
N ASN A 139 49.17 -9.35 6.10
CA ASN A 139 48.90 -10.35 7.14
C ASN A 139 49.41 -9.98 8.54
N LEU A 140 49.06 -8.80 9.08
CA LEU A 140 49.40 -8.38 10.45
C LEU A 140 48.33 -7.49 11.09
N SER A 141 48.46 -7.27 12.39
CA SER A 141 47.68 -6.25 13.10
C SER A 141 48.57 -5.07 13.47
N ILE A 142 48.09 -3.84 13.27
CA ILE A 142 48.72 -2.60 13.71
C ILE A 142 47.84 -2.01 14.81
N VAL A 143 48.37 -1.91 16.02
CA VAL A 143 47.60 -1.55 17.20
C VAL A 143 48.24 -0.44 17.99
N ASN A 144 47.40 0.36 18.67
CA ASN A 144 47.83 1.35 19.65
C ASN A 144 48.89 2.33 19.08
N THR A 145 48.79 2.70 17.81
CA THR A 145 49.63 3.76 17.22
C THR A 145 49.02 5.13 17.47
N SER A 146 49.85 6.15 17.61
CA SER A 146 49.39 7.53 17.86
C SER A 146 50.42 8.62 17.52
N GLY A 147 51.31 8.34 16.58
CA GLY A 147 52.34 9.31 16.22
C GLY A 147 51.80 10.64 15.66
N SER A 148 52.59 11.70 15.79
CA SER A 148 52.20 13.08 15.49
C SER A 148 52.19 13.45 14.00
N SER A 149 52.88 12.67 13.14
CA SER A 149 52.90 12.90 11.68
C SER A 149 51.73 12.20 10.97
N ALA A 150 51.39 11.01 11.46
CA ALA A 150 50.23 10.20 11.17
C ALA A 150 50.24 9.10 12.24
N SER A 151 49.09 8.52 12.56
CA SER A 151 49.03 7.50 13.59
C SER A 151 49.83 6.25 13.17
N ALA A 152 49.59 5.64 12.00
CA ALA A 152 50.37 4.48 11.53
C ALA A 152 51.29 4.78 10.34
N PHE A 153 50.75 5.38 9.27
CA PHE A 153 51.47 5.56 8.00
C PHE A 153 51.39 6.99 7.48
N ASN A 154 52.54 7.54 7.08
CA ASN A 154 52.64 8.77 6.30
C ASN A 154 53.27 8.46 4.94
N ASN A 155 52.46 8.51 3.87
CA ASN A 155 52.82 8.02 2.54
C ASN A 155 52.96 9.14 1.50
N ASN A 156 54.14 9.25 0.89
CA ASN A 156 54.36 10.02 -0.34
C ASN A 156 54.72 9.12 -1.55
N GLY A 157 54.80 7.80 -1.36
CA GLY A 157 55.13 6.80 -2.38
C GLY A 157 53.92 5.95 -2.78
N THR A 158 54.15 4.68 -3.10
CA THR A 158 53.10 3.68 -3.32
C THR A 158 53.05 2.71 -2.14
N LEU A 159 51.87 2.55 -1.54
CA LEU A 159 51.64 1.68 -0.39
C LEU A 159 50.50 0.70 -0.66
N ASN A 160 50.84 -0.59 -0.71
CA ASN A 160 49.90 -1.70 -0.80
C ASN A 160 49.73 -2.31 0.59
N ILE A 161 48.48 -2.40 1.07
CA ILE A 161 48.18 -3.05 2.34
C ILE A 161 47.12 -4.12 2.09
N SER A 162 47.41 -5.36 2.49
CA SER A 162 46.48 -6.47 2.35
C SER A 162 46.35 -7.33 3.60
N ASN A 163 45.11 -7.69 3.96
CA ASN A 163 44.82 -8.54 5.13
C ASN A 163 45.44 -7.99 6.43
N VAL A 164 45.25 -6.69 6.67
CA VAL A 164 45.76 -6.00 7.86
C VAL A 164 44.61 -5.46 8.69
N SER A 165 44.75 -5.53 10.02
CA SER A 165 43.81 -4.91 10.95
C SER A 165 44.43 -3.72 11.69
N PHE A 166 43.77 -2.57 11.67
CA PHE A 166 44.07 -1.40 12.50
C PHE A 166 43.13 -1.37 13.70
N VAL A 167 43.64 -1.59 14.91
CA VAL A 167 42.81 -1.72 16.13
C VAL A 167 43.29 -0.78 17.22
N ASN A 168 42.36 -0.05 17.85
CA ASN A 168 42.64 0.86 18.98
C ASN A 168 43.73 1.90 18.66
N ASN A 169 43.82 2.33 17.41
CA ASN A 169 44.77 3.37 17.03
C ASN A 169 44.18 4.72 17.38
N CYS A 170 44.99 5.59 17.97
CA CYS A 170 44.60 6.94 18.32
C CYS A 170 45.10 7.90 17.25
N ILE A 171 44.24 8.74 16.72
CA ILE A 171 44.57 9.69 15.66
C ILE A 171 44.67 11.08 16.30
N LEU A 172 45.90 11.51 16.57
CA LEU A 172 46.20 12.86 17.08
C LEU A 172 46.27 13.89 15.94
N SER A 173 46.79 13.48 14.77
CA SER A 173 46.96 14.31 13.59
C SER A 173 46.96 13.45 12.32
N ARG A 174 46.40 13.96 11.21
CA ARG A 174 46.56 13.46 9.83
C ARG A 174 46.07 12.02 9.50
N GLY A 175 45.39 11.34 10.43
CA GLY A 175 44.81 10.00 10.21
C GLY A 175 45.68 8.83 10.63
N ILE A 176 45.12 7.61 10.63
CA ILE A 176 45.87 6.35 10.70
C ILE A 176 46.77 6.23 9.49
N LEU A 177 46.23 6.64 8.34
CA LEU A 177 46.92 6.70 7.08
C LEU A 177 46.78 8.12 6.52
N PHE A 178 47.91 8.79 6.36
CA PHE A 178 48.02 10.05 5.65
C PHE A 178 48.66 9.79 4.28
N ASN A 179 47.95 10.13 3.19
CA ASN A 179 48.40 9.83 1.83
C ASN A 179 48.58 11.09 0.96
N ARG A 180 49.75 11.22 0.32
CA ARG A 180 50.03 12.13 -0.81
C ARG A 180 50.47 11.39 -2.09
N GLY A 181 50.61 10.07 -2.03
CA GLY A 181 51.00 9.21 -3.15
C GLY A 181 49.87 8.28 -3.57
N ASN A 182 50.19 7.00 -3.82
CA ASN A 182 49.20 5.98 -4.18
C ASN A 182 49.02 4.97 -3.04
N VAL A 183 47.77 4.66 -2.69
CA VAL A 183 47.45 3.62 -1.70
C VAL A 183 46.45 2.63 -2.28
N TYR A 184 46.73 1.35 -2.04
CA TYR A 184 45.84 0.23 -2.35
C TYR A 184 45.55 -0.56 -1.07
N LEU A 185 44.29 -0.51 -0.61
CA LEU A 185 43.81 -1.23 0.57
C LEU A 185 42.94 -2.40 0.12
N THR A 186 43.31 -3.61 0.51
CA THR A 186 42.53 -4.82 0.21
C THR A 186 42.29 -5.64 1.48
N ASN A 187 41.04 -5.94 1.78
CA ASN A 187 40.67 -6.77 2.93
C ASN A 187 41.26 -6.23 4.26
N ILE A 188 41.07 -4.94 4.50
CA ILE A 188 41.52 -4.26 5.71
C ILE A 188 40.38 -4.18 6.72
N VAL A 189 40.70 -4.25 8.01
CA VAL A 189 39.74 -3.96 9.09
C VAL A 189 40.24 -2.78 9.91
N VAL A 190 39.45 -1.72 10.04
CA VAL A 190 39.67 -0.65 11.01
C VAL A 190 38.60 -0.75 12.09
N ASP A 191 39.01 -0.94 13.33
CA ASP A 191 38.11 -1.16 14.47
C ASP A 191 38.52 -0.32 15.68
N ASN A 192 37.53 0.29 16.33
CA ASN A 192 37.67 1.03 17.59
C ASN A 192 38.86 2.01 17.60
N SER A 193 39.15 2.62 16.45
CA SER A 193 40.22 3.60 16.32
C SER A 193 39.61 4.98 16.50
N LEU A 194 40.17 5.73 17.44
CA LEU A 194 39.58 6.97 17.94
C LEU A 194 40.31 8.17 17.36
N VAL A 195 39.54 9.11 16.78
CA VAL A 195 40.08 10.43 16.39
C VAL A 195 39.99 11.37 17.58
N ILE A 196 41.16 11.73 18.14
CA ILE A 196 41.30 12.65 19.27
C ILE A 196 41.92 13.94 18.74
N GLY A 197 41.09 14.97 18.51
CA GLY A 197 41.56 16.23 17.94
C GLY A 197 40.55 17.36 18.09
N ASP A 198 40.89 18.26 19.03
CA ASP A 198 40.36 19.57 19.42
C ASP A 198 38.85 19.79 19.59
N ARG A 199 38.56 20.28 20.80
CA ARG A 199 37.30 20.84 21.23
C ARG A 199 37.18 22.25 20.60
N ASP A 200 36.00 22.53 20.07
CA ASP A 200 35.33 23.84 20.12
C ASP A 200 35.48 24.88 19.00
N ASP A 201 36.10 24.64 17.85
CA ASP A 201 36.02 25.61 16.72
C ASP A 201 35.27 25.05 15.50
N PHE A 202 33.93 25.06 15.61
CA PHE A 202 33.01 24.86 14.50
C PHE A 202 32.84 26.21 13.77
N LEU A 203 32.91 26.17 12.44
CA LEU A 203 32.68 27.26 11.47
C LEU A 203 33.88 28.22 11.20
N GLU A 204 34.31 28.20 9.93
CA GLU A 204 34.91 29.30 9.13
C GLU A 204 36.34 29.13 8.59
N THR A 205 37.16 28.19 9.07
CA THR A 205 38.46 27.92 8.41
C THR A 205 38.59 26.46 8.03
N HIS A 206 38.78 26.20 6.73
CA HIS A 206 38.85 24.87 6.10
C HIS A 206 40.16 24.10 6.47
N GLY A 207 40.67 24.26 7.69
CA GLY A 207 41.91 23.66 8.16
C GLY A 207 41.66 22.46 9.06
N ASP A 208 41.81 21.27 8.50
CA ASP A 208 41.95 19.99 9.22
C ASP A 208 40.68 19.34 9.79
N ILE A 209 39.70 19.00 8.93
CA ILE A 209 38.84 17.83 9.22
C ILE A 209 39.78 16.62 9.31
N ARG A 210 39.70 15.82 10.39
CA ARG A 210 40.70 14.75 10.66
C ARG A 210 40.13 13.38 10.34
N GLY A 211 40.30 12.90 9.11
CA GLY A 211 39.87 11.55 8.72
C GLY A 211 40.66 10.41 9.39
N THR A 212 40.05 9.23 9.49
CA THR A 212 40.73 7.96 9.78
C THR A 212 41.77 7.69 8.69
N ILE A 213 41.41 7.99 7.44
CA ILE A 213 42.30 8.09 6.31
C ILE A 213 42.18 9.51 5.75
N THR A 214 43.31 10.20 5.60
CA THR A 214 43.38 11.48 4.90
C THR A 214 44.08 11.28 3.56
N ASN A 215 43.42 11.62 2.47
CA ASN A 215 43.89 11.37 1.11
C ASN A 215 44.04 12.66 0.29
N TYR A 216 45.28 13.03 -0.04
CA TYR A 216 45.63 14.04 -1.05
C TYR A 216 46.07 13.43 -2.39
N GLY A 217 46.29 12.12 -2.43
CA GLY A 217 46.73 11.40 -3.63
C GLY A 217 45.65 10.49 -4.19
N THR A 218 46.04 9.26 -4.55
CA THR A 218 45.14 8.22 -5.06
C THR A 218 44.90 7.17 -3.98
N LEU A 219 43.63 6.87 -3.68
CA LEU A 219 43.24 5.83 -2.72
C LEU A 219 42.26 4.85 -3.36
N TYR A 220 42.65 3.58 -3.40
CA TYR A 220 41.79 2.45 -3.75
C TYR A 220 41.49 1.64 -2.48
N SER A 221 40.21 1.45 -2.17
CA SER A 221 39.77 0.63 -1.03
C SER A 221 38.81 -0.44 -1.50
N ASN A 222 39.20 -1.70 -1.32
CA ASN A 222 38.41 -2.86 -1.75
C ASN A 222 38.23 -3.88 -0.62
N LYS A 223 36.99 -4.33 -0.39
CA LYS A 223 36.66 -5.33 0.65
C LYS A 223 37.12 -4.94 2.05
N CYS A 224 37.21 -3.65 2.34
CA CYS A 224 37.62 -3.15 3.65
C CYS A 224 36.41 -2.98 4.57
N ILE A 225 36.64 -3.10 5.88
CA ILE A 225 35.65 -2.92 6.93
C ILE A 225 36.10 -1.77 7.83
N TYR A 226 35.28 -0.75 7.95
CA TYR A 226 35.48 0.39 8.85
C TYR A 226 34.37 0.38 9.88
N LYS A 227 34.69 0.14 11.15
CA LYS A 227 33.66 -0.05 12.17
C LYS A 227 34.00 0.53 13.53
N ASN A 228 32.95 0.87 14.28
CA ASN A 228 33.03 1.41 15.64
C ASN A 228 33.94 2.63 15.71
N LEU A 229 33.71 3.59 14.82
CA LEU A 229 34.49 4.83 14.73
C LEU A 229 33.64 5.97 15.25
N ALA A 230 34.10 6.63 16.30
CA ALA A 230 33.43 7.81 16.85
C ALA A 230 34.41 8.99 16.80
N SER A 231 33.95 10.11 16.26
CA SER A 231 34.67 11.38 16.34
C SER A 231 33.69 12.54 16.38
N ARG A 232 34.11 13.66 16.99
CA ARG A 232 33.47 14.96 16.75
C ARG A 232 33.85 15.41 15.33
N SER A 233 35.13 15.66 15.06
CA SER A 233 35.58 16.27 13.80
C SER A 233 36.10 15.30 12.72
N GLY A 234 36.06 13.98 12.95
CA GLY A 234 36.76 13.00 12.14
C GLY A 234 35.89 12.03 11.36
N VAL A 235 36.22 11.83 10.10
CA VAL A 235 35.47 11.00 9.14
C VAL A 235 36.21 9.68 8.86
N VAL A 236 35.62 8.74 8.13
CA VAL A 236 36.34 7.53 7.70
C VAL A 236 37.38 7.89 6.64
N VAL A 237 36.95 8.60 5.60
CA VAL A 237 37.83 9.05 4.53
C VAL A 237 37.64 10.54 4.30
N ASP A 238 38.75 11.27 4.45
CA ASP A 238 38.85 12.70 4.21
C ASP A 238 39.62 12.91 2.90
N ASN A 239 38.90 13.20 1.80
CA ASN A 239 39.42 13.09 0.45
C ASN A 239 39.57 14.44 -0.27
N TYR A 240 40.81 14.77 -0.61
CA TYR A 240 41.22 15.89 -1.45
C TYR A 240 41.70 15.44 -2.85
N GLY A 241 41.85 14.14 -3.09
CA GLY A 241 42.39 13.57 -4.34
C GLY A 241 41.43 12.63 -5.05
N TYR A 242 41.96 11.55 -5.63
CA TYR A 242 41.15 10.49 -6.25
C TYR A 242 40.82 9.40 -5.22
N LEU A 243 39.54 9.04 -5.13
CA LEU A 243 39.04 8.00 -4.24
C LEU A 243 38.22 6.98 -5.03
N GLU A 244 38.56 5.71 -4.92
CA GLU A 244 37.70 4.61 -5.35
C GLU A 244 37.46 3.64 -4.19
N MET A 245 36.21 3.53 -3.75
CA MET A 245 35.78 2.62 -2.70
C MET A 245 34.81 1.59 -3.29
N ILE A 246 35.25 0.32 -3.32
CA ILE A 246 34.46 -0.79 -3.87
C ILE A 246 34.28 -1.92 -2.84
N ASN A 247 33.07 -2.48 -2.71
CA ASN A 247 32.79 -3.65 -1.85
C ASN A 247 33.16 -3.46 -0.37
N ASN A 248 33.15 -2.24 0.15
CA ASN A 248 33.50 -1.97 1.55
C ASN A 248 32.27 -2.00 2.45
N THR A 249 32.50 -2.23 3.75
CA THR A 249 31.46 -2.12 4.79
C THR A 249 31.87 -1.02 5.78
N ILE A 250 31.00 -0.03 5.95
CA ILE A 250 31.15 1.05 6.92
C ILE A 250 29.98 0.93 7.90
N ILE A 251 30.26 0.68 9.18
CA ILE A 251 29.21 0.37 10.16
C ILE A 251 29.49 0.98 11.53
N ASN A 252 28.45 1.52 12.18
CA ASN A 252 28.55 2.14 13.51
C ASN A 252 29.61 3.26 13.51
N VAL A 253 29.38 4.28 12.69
CA VAL A 253 30.25 5.45 12.59
C VAL A 253 29.49 6.69 13.01
N THR A 254 30.09 7.49 13.88
CA THR A 254 29.57 8.79 14.31
C THR A 254 30.59 9.87 14.02
N SER A 255 30.19 10.91 13.28
CA SER A 255 31.05 12.03 12.87
C SER A 255 30.22 13.31 12.71
N ASP A 256 30.81 14.51 12.75
CA ASP A 256 30.06 15.76 12.48
C ASP A 256 29.74 15.92 10.98
N PHE A 257 30.63 15.46 10.11
CA PHE A 257 30.41 15.39 8.66
C PHE A 257 30.16 13.94 8.24
N GLY A 258 29.84 13.70 6.97
CA GLY A 258 29.68 12.35 6.47
C GLY A 258 30.91 11.49 6.67
N SER A 259 30.69 10.17 6.84
CA SER A 259 31.78 9.18 6.89
C SER A 259 32.79 9.33 5.76
N ILE A 260 32.37 9.86 4.61
CA ILE A 260 33.24 10.25 3.51
C ILE A 260 33.03 11.74 3.23
N VAL A 261 34.13 12.50 3.20
CA VAL A 261 34.14 13.90 2.76
C VAL A 261 34.95 13.98 1.47
N SER A 262 34.32 14.47 0.40
CA SER A 262 34.99 14.70 -0.89
C SER A 262 35.08 16.20 -1.15
N TYR A 263 36.30 16.76 -1.12
CA TYR A 263 36.52 18.19 -1.27
C TYR A 263 36.50 18.67 -2.73
N VAL A 264 36.53 19.99 -2.90
CA VAL A 264 36.66 20.65 -4.21
C VAL A 264 37.86 20.08 -4.97
N TYR A 265 37.68 19.84 -6.27
CA TYR A 265 38.64 19.20 -7.20
C TYR A 265 38.94 17.71 -6.96
N SER A 266 38.36 17.10 -5.92
CA SER A 266 38.42 15.66 -5.75
C SER A 266 37.46 14.92 -6.69
N ILE A 267 37.82 13.69 -7.06
CA ILE A 267 36.97 12.77 -7.81
C ILE A 267 36.78 11.52 -6.97
N SER A 268 35.53 11.11 -6.76
CA SER A 268 35.20 9.97 -5.91
C SER A 268 34.25 8.99 -6.60
N ILE A 269 34.56 7.70 -6.51
CA ILE A 269 33.73 6.60 -6.97
C ILE A 269 33.40 5.71 -5.78
N ILE A 270 32.13 5.68 -5.39
CA ILE A 270 31.62 4.89 -4.27
C ILE A 270 30.68 3.83 -4.85
N ASN A 271 31.16 2.58 -4.96
CA ASN A 271 30.47 1.50 -5.65
C ASN A 271 30.32 0.22 -4.81
N ARG A 272 29.13 -0.40 -4.77
CA ARG A 272 28.90 -1.69 -4.10
C ARG A 272 29.29 -1.72 -2.61
N ASN A 273 29.18 -0.60 -1.90
CA ASN A 273 29.48 -0.52 -0.47
C ASN A 273 28.21 -0.66 0.37
N ILE A 274 28.40 -1.04 1.64
CA ILE A 274 27.37 -1.09 2.68
C ILE A 274 27.68 -0.01 3.71
N PHE A 275 26.71 0.85 3.99
CA PHE A 275 26.73 1.86 5.05
C PHE A 275 25.59 1.56 6.02
N GLU A 276 25.91 1.34 7.30
CA GLU A 276 24.92 0.97 8.30
C GLU A 276 25.14 1.69 9.64
N ASN A 277 24.07 2.23 10.22
CA ASN A 277 24.10 2.94 11.52
C ASN A 277 25.16 4.06 11.53
N ILE A 278 25.04 4.97 10.57
CA ILE A 278 25.96 6.10 10.43
C ILE A 278 25.26 7.36 10.90
N SER A 279 25.86 8.10 11.83
CA SER A 279 25.29 9.36 12.34
C SER A 279 26.18 10.56 12.02
N GLY A 280 25.62 11.60 11.42
CA GLY A 280 26.27 12.84 10.98
C GLY A 280 25.60 14.10 11.51
N THR A 281 26.23 15.27 11.35
CA THR A 281 25.50 16.56 11.27
C THR A 281 25.16 16.87 9.80
N TYR A 282 26.14 16.74 8.91
CA TYR A 282 25.99 16.95 7.46
C TYR A 282 26.29 15.68 6.67
N GLY A 283 25.27 15.12 6.00
CA GLY A 283 25.44 14.01 5.08
C GLY A 283 25.86 12.75 5.79
N GLY A 284 24.98 12.06 6.52
CA GLY A 284 25.37 10.99 7.45
C GLY A 284 26.47 10.06 6.93
N ALA A 285 26.35 9.58 5.69
CA ALA A 285 27.39 8.80 5.04
C ALA A 285 28.38 9.63 4.19
N ILE A 286 27.89 10.65 3.47
CA ILE A 286 28.67 11.38 2.45
C ILE A 286 28.39 12.88 2.54
N ALA A 287 29.46 13.68 2.67
CA ALA A 287 29.43 15.11 2.43
C ALA A 287 30.26 15.44 1.17
N ASN A 288 29.61 15.94 0.12
CA ASN A 288 30.23 16.17 -1.18
C ASN A 288 30.38 17.66 -1.51
N TYR A 289 31.63 18.06 -1.72
CA TYR A 289 32.08 19.34 -2.25
C TYR A 289 32.86 19.20 -3.57
N GLY A 290 33.04 17.96 -4.07
CA GLY A 290 33.75 17.62 -5.31
C GLY A 290 32.87 16.92 -6.34
N GLU A 291 33.49 16.15 -7.24
CA GLU A 291 32.76 15.30 -8.20
C GLU A 291 32.64 13.87 -7.65
N ILE A 292 31.42 13.35 -7.52
CA ILE A 292 31.20 12.01 -6.96
C ILE A 292 30.16 11.20 -7.73
N SER A 293 30.49 9.92 -7.95
CA SER A 293 29.58 8.87 -8.42
C SER A 293 29.27 7.92 -7.27
N VAL A 294 28.00 7.86 -6.88
CA VAL A 294 27.48 6.98 -5.81
C VAL A 294 26.58 5.94 -6.46
N ARG A 295 27.05 4.70 -6.57
CA ARG A 295 26.34 3.64 -7.30
C ARG A 295 26.31 2.27 -6.64
N ASN A 296 25.23 1.52 -6.82
CA ASN A 296 25.10 0.15 -6.32
C ASN A 296 25.32 -0.01 -4.80
N ASN A 297 25.15 1.04 -4.00
CA ASN A 297 25.40 0.99 -2.56
C ASN A 297 24.11 0.71 -1.78
N LYS A 298 24.27 0.23 -0.55
CA LYS A 298 23.20 0.09 0.42
C LYS A 298 23.45 1.01 1.61
N PHE A 299 22.50 1.90 1.91
CA PHE A 299 22.52 2.81 3.06
C PHE A 299 21.35 2.49 3.98
N THR A 300 21.63 2.08 5.21
CA THR A 300 20.62 1.66 6.19
C THR A 300 20.81 2.37 7.52
N ASN A 301 19.74 2.96 8.07
CA ASN A 301 19.76 3.65 9.36
C ASN A 301 20.85 4.74 9.45
N CYS A 302 21.13 5.43 8.35
CA CYS A 302 21.96 6.63 8.42
C CYS A 302 21.11 7.80 8.91
N SER A 303 21.64 8.61 9.83
CA SER A 303 20.94 9.74 10.41
C SER A 303 21.80 11.00 10.35
N ALA A 304 21.22 12.16 10.03
CA ALA A 304 21.92 13.43 10.15
C ALA A 304 21.00 14.61 10.43
N SER A 305 21.53 15.78 10.79
CA SER A 305 20.70 17.01 10.78
C SER A 305 20.30 17.36 9.35
N THR A 306 21.26 17.36 8.43
CA THR A 306 21.03 17.74 7.02
C THR A 306 21.58 16.67 6.09
N GLY A 307 20.72 16.09 5.25
CA GLY A 307 21.06 14.98 4.36
C GLY A 307 21.34 13.71 5.15
N GLY A 308 20.30 12.93 5.46
CA GLY A 308 20.43 11.73 6.31
C GLY A 308 21.50 10.75 5.81
N VAL A 309 21.73 10.74 4.50
CA VAL A 309 22.83 10.00 3.86
C VAL A 309 23.80 10.93 3.17
N ILE A 310 23.31 11.86 2.35
CA ILE A 310 24.10 12.67 1.43
C ILE A 310 23.80 14.15 1.65
N PHE A 311 24.85 14.91 1.96
CA PHE A 311 24.86 16.36 1.85
C PHE A 311 25.70 16.73 0.63
N ASN A 312 25.12 17.42 -0.35
CA ASN A 312 25.76 17.72 -1.62
C ASN A 312 25.78 19.21 -1.91
N VAL A 313 26.94 19.73 -2.32
CA VAL A 313 27.09 21.11 -2.79
C VAL A 313 27.74 21.22 -4.19
N ALA A 314 28.03 20.09 -4.84
CA ALA A 314 28.76 19.99 -6.11
C ALA A 314 28.13 18.95 -7.07
N ASN A 315 28.83 18.54 -8.13
CA ASN A 315 28.27 17.60 -9.11
C ASN A 315 28.19 16.17 -8.52
N ILE A 316 27.02 15.56 -8.66
CA ILE A 316 26.77 14.22 -8.13
C ILE A 316 25.90 13.38 -9.07
N THR A 317 26.30 12.11 -9.23
CA THR A 317 25.48 11.06 -9.84
C THR A 317 25.15 9.99 -8.81
N ILE A 318 23.86 9.72 -8.61
CA ILE A 318 23.33 8.75 -7.65
C ILE A 318 22.49 7.73 -8.41
N CYS A 319 22.98 6.48 -8.52
CA CYS A 319 22.24 5.45 -9.24
C CYS A 319 22.33 4.03 -8.71
N ASP A 320 21.29 3.22 -8.93
CA ASP A 320 21.23 1.82 -8.49
C ASP A 320 21.44 1.62 -6.97
N ASN A 321 21.20 2.64 -6.15
CA ASN A 321 21.38 2.54 -4.70
C ASN A 321 20.08 2.14 -4.00
N THR A 322 20.21 1.53 -2.82
CA THR A 322 19.10 1.29 -1.90
C THR A 322 19.30 2.10 -0.61
N PHE A 323 18.37 3.01 -0.35
CA PHE A 323 18.32 3.84 0.86
C PHE A 323 17.14 3.40 1.73
N THR A 324 17.43 2.77 2.88
CA THR A 324 16.39 2.23 3.78
C THR A 324 16.47 2.83 5.17
N SER A 325 15.34 3.33 5.68
CA SER A 325 15.22 3.78 7.07
C SER A 325 16.23 4.85 7.48
N ASN A 326 16.64 5.70 6.54
CA ASN A 326 17.49 6.84 6.83
C ASN A 326 16.65 8.00 7.35
N ASN A 327 17.23 8.80 8.25
CA ASN A 327 16.52 9.84 8.97
C ASN A 327 17.26 11.18 8.92
N ALA A 328 16.54 12.29 8.80
CA ALA A 328 17.17 13.59 9.00
C ALA A 328 16.24 14.64 9.60
N TYR A 329 16.78 15.79 9.99
CA TYR A 329 15.93 16.97 10.14
C TYR A 329 15.53 17.50 8.75
N MET A 330 16.50 17.63 7.83
CA MET A 330 16.32 18.13 6.46
C MET A 330 16.87 17.14 5.43
N GLY A 331 16.02 16.60 4.55
CA GLY A 331 16.43 15.67 3.49
C GLY A 331 16.76 14.29 4.04
N GLY A 332 15.74 13.44 4.22
CA GLY A 332 15.90 12.13 4.89
C GLY A 332 16.96 11.23 4.26
N VAL A 333 17.26 11.45 2.97
CA VAL A 333 18.40 10.86 2.28
C VAL A 333 19.32 11.94 1.71
N ILE A 334 18.79 12.81 0.85
CA ILE A 334 19.60 13.76 0.06
C ILE A 334 19.21 15.19 0.45
N TYR A 335 20.23 15.98 0.78
CA TYR A 335 20.15 17.43 0.77
C TYR A 335 21.08 17.98 -0.31
N ASN A 336 20.50 18.56 -1.36
CA ASN A 336 21.26 19.15 -2.47
C ASN A 336 21.22 20.68 -2.38
N GLN A 337 22.34 21.28 -1.99
CA GLN A 337 22.47 22.72 -1.78
C GLN A 337 22.82 23.46 -3.07
N ASN A 338 22.36 24.71 -3.19
CA ASN A 338 22.84 25.63 -4.21
C ASN A 338 24.18 26.25 -3.79
N ASN A 339 25.24 26.07 -4.56
CA ASN A 339 26.53 26.72 -4.24
C ASN A 339 27.14 27.51 -5.40
N THR A 340 26.74 27.31 -6.66
CA THR A 340 27.16 28.15 -7.82
C THR A 340 26.50 27.70 -9.13
N VAL A 341 26.51 28.58 -10.14
CA VAL A 341 26.02 28.34 -11.51
C VAL A 341 26.69 27.10 -12.11
N GLY A 342 25.90 26.10 -12.52
CA GLY A 342 26.38 24.93 -13.27
C GLY A 342 26.46 23.61 -12.48
N THR A 343 26.13 23.60 -11.19
CA THR A 343 25.98 22.36 -10.42
C THR A 343 24.78 21.54 -10.91
N PHE A 344 24.97 20.24 -11.14
CA PHE A 344 23.88 19.31 -11.48
C PHE A 344 23.90 18.06 -10.59
N ALA A 345 22.71 17.59 -10.21
CA ALA A 345 22.51 16.29 -9.58
C ALA A 345 21.68 15.37 -10.49
N ARG A 346 22.14 14.14 -10.70
CA ARG A 346 21.37 13.07 -11.36
C ARG A 346 21.04 11.98 -10.37
N VAL A 347 19.75 11.66 -10.22
CA VAL A 347 19.25 10.65 -9.29
C VAL A 347 18.36 9.69 -10.05
N TYR A 348 18.82 8.45 -10.27
CA TYR A 348 18.05 7.50 -11.06
C TYR A 348 18.25 6.03 -10.71
N ASN A 349 17.26 5.18 -10.98
CA ASN A 349 17.29 3.75 -10.64
C ASN A 349 17.53 3.44 -9.15
N ASN A 350 17.22 4.38 -8.26
CA ASN A 350 17.39 4.15 -6.82
C ASN A 350 16.08 3.70 -6.16
N THR A 351 16.22 3.02 -5.03
CA THR A 351 15.10 2.70 -4.12
C THR A 351 15.23 3.51 -2.83
N PHE A 352 14.30 4.44 -2.60
CA PHE A 352 14.13 5.20 -1.37
C PHE A 352 12.99 4.58 -0.55
N LYS A 353 13.34 3.78 0.46
CA LYS A 353 12.39 3.01 1.26
C LYS A 353 12.34 3.46 2.72
N SER A 354 11.16 3.90 3.17
CA SER A 354 10.90 4.18 4.59
C SER A 354 11.88 5.20 5.21
N ASN A 355 12.36 6.15 4.41
CA ASN A 355 13.19 7.24 4.91
C ASN A 355 12.29 8.33 5.52
N SER A 356 12.81 9.05 6.50
CA SER A 356 12.05 10.07 7.21
C SER A 356 12.82 11.38 7.36
N ALA A 357 12.09 12.49 7.36
CA ALA A 357 12.64 13.76 7.82
C ALA A 357 11.57 14.67 8.42
N SER A 358 11.99 15.76 9.06
CA SER A 358 11.07 16.85 9.41
C SER A 358 10.72 17.70 8.18
N ILE A 359 11.65 17.83 7.24
CA ILE A 359 11.51 18.53 5.95
C ILE A 359 12.13 17.66 4.86
N GLY A 360 11.42 17.40 3.75
CA GLY A 360 11.95 16.62 2.62
C GLY A 360 12.26 15.17 2.97
N GLY A 361 11.22 14.32 3.15
CA GLY A 361 11.39 12.97 3.72
C GLY A 361 12.31 12.02 2.96
N ALA A 362 12.60 12.27 1.68
CA ALA A 362 13.73 11.65 0.99
C ALA A 362 14.70 12.69 0.41
N ILE A 363 14.20 13.67 -0.35
CA ILE A 363 15.04 14.64 -1.08
C ILE A 363 14.63 16.07 -0.75
N ILE A 364 15.63 16.89 -0.43
CA ILE A 364 15.56 18.35 -0.52
C ILE A 364 16.48 18.83 -1.63
N ASN A 365 15.98 19.72 -2.48
CA ASN A 365 16.72 20.26 -3.61
C ASN A 365 16.72 21.78 -3.67
N TYR A 366 17.92 22.37 -3.76
CA TYR A 366 18.17 23.80 -3.98
C TYR A 366 19.01 24.07 -5.24
N ALA A 367 19.44 23.05 -6.01
CA ALA A 367 20.19 23.22 -7.25
C ALA A 367 19.52 22.49 -8.43
N ASN A 368 20.13 22.48 -9.62
CA ASN A 368 19.53 21.75 -10.75
C ASN A 368 19.58 20.24 -10.50
N MET A 369 18.43 19.56 -10.57
CA MET A 369 18.35 18.12 -10.33
C MET A 369 17.46 17.41 -11.34
N THR A 370 17.89 16.23 -11.77
CA THR A 370 17.06 15.29 -12.55
C THR A 370 16.83 14.04 -11.70
N VAL A 371 15.58 13.62 -11.60
CA VAL A 371 15.11 12.50 -10.78
C VAL A 371 14.27 11.58 -11.66
N TYR A 372 14.80 10.43 -12.06
CA TYR A 372 14.05 9.52 -12.94
C TYR A 372 14.19 8.03 -12.65
N SER A 373 13.17 7.24 -12.97
CA SER A 373 13.21 5.77 -12.79
C SER A 373 13.52 5.33 -11.35
N ASN A 374 13.19 6.14 -10.34
CA ASN A 374 13.37 5.78 -8.93
C ASN A 374 12.08 5.22 -8.33
N VAL A 375 12.23 4.50 -7.22
CA VAL A 375 11.12 4.03 -6.38
C VAL A 375 11.17 4.76 -5.02
N PHE A 376 10.17 5.59 -4.76
CA PHE A 376 9.92 6.22 -3.46
C PHE A 376 8.81 5.47 -2.75
N TYR A 377 9.18 4.60 -1.81
CA TYR A 377 8.26 3.73 -1.08
C TYR A 377 8.19 4.10 0.41
N ASN A 378 7.02 4.47 0.89
CA ASN A 378 6.75 4.69 2.32
C ASN A 378 7.65 5.75 2.98
N ASN A 379 8.14 6.74 2.23
CA ASN A 379 8.90 7.84 2.83
C ASN A 379 7.94 8.78 3.56
N THR A 380 8.39 9.30 4.70
CA THR A 380 7.52 9.99 5.65
C THR A 380 8.10 11.34 6.06
N VAL A 381 7.28 12.39 6.07
CA VAL A 381 7.58 13.58 6.90
C VAL A 381 6.90 13.44 8.26
N SER A 382 7.69 13.42 9.33
CA SER A 382 7.22 13.38 10.72
C SER A 382 6.81 14.76 11.21
N ASN A 383 5.89 14.82 12.18
CA ASN A 383 5.39 16.08 12.74
C ASN A 383 6.56 16.99 13.15
N VAL A 384 6.52 18.23 12.68
CA VAL A 384 7.46 19.30 13.05
C VAL A 384 7.18 19.70 14.50
N THR A 385 7.56 18.88 15.48
CA THR A 385 7.22 19.16 16.89
C THR A 385 8.26 19.96 17.65
N GLU A 386 9.49 20.11 17.16
CA GLU A 386 10.55 20.80 17.92
C GLU A 386 11.58 21.48 16.98
N PHE A 387 11.42 22.78 16.68
CA PHE A 387 12.40 23.80 17.08
C PHE A 387 12.04 25.25 16.69
N HIS A 388 12.56 26.13 17.55
CA HIS A 388 12.55 27.59 17.55
C HIS A 388 13.64 28.17 16.66
N SER A 389 13.29 29.02 15.68
CA SER A 389 13.96 30.29 15.34
C SER A 389 13.67 30.68 13.89
N ASN A 390 13.08 31.86 13.68
CA ASN A 390 13.23 32.87 12.60
C ASN A 390 13.75 32.55 11.17
N GLU A 391 13.95 31.31 10.75
CA GLU A 391 14.40 30.96 9.40
C GLU A 391 13.29 30.26 8.62
N LEU A 392 12.60 31.08 7.81
CA LEU A 392 11.84 30.76 6.60
C LEU A 392 10.72 29.70 6.74
N ASN A 393 9.52 30.03 6.24
CA ASN A 393 8.44 29.08 5.99
C ASN A 393 8.91 28.00 4.99
N MET A 394 9.66 27.00 5.45
CA MET A 394 10.20 25.93 4.64
C MET A 394 9.16 24.82 4.52
N GLY A 395 8.80 24.49 3.28
CA GLY A 395 7.74 23.53 2.95
C GLY A 395 7.95 22.13 3.52
N SER A 396 6.87 21.46 3.92
CA SER A 396 6.88 20.15 4.61
C SER A 396 6.82 18.93 3.65
N GLY A 397 7.57 18.93 2.55
CA GLY A 397 7.50 17.88 1.51
C GLY A 397 7.89 16.45 1.97
N ALA A 398 7.01 15.43 1.86
CA ALA A 398 7.22 14.07 2.36
C ALA A 398 8.14 13.17 1.53
N ALA A 399 8.17 13.28 0.21
CA ALA A 399 9.14 12.56 -0.61
C ALA A 399 10.17 13.53 -1.20
N ILE A 400 9.69 14.61 -1.81
CA ILE A 400 10.55 15.59 -2.48
C ILE A 400 10.11 17.01 -2.12
N PHE A 401 11.08 17.83 -1.71
CA PHE A 401 10.95 19.28 -1.65
C PHE A 401 11.93 19.91 -2.65
N ASN A 402 11.43 20.75 -3.56
CA ASN A 402 12.21 21.41 -4.58
C ASN A 402 12.13 22.94 -4.46
N ASN A 403 13.28 23.62 -4.41
CA ASN A 403 13.41 25.07 -4.40
C ASN A 403 14.27 25.60 -5.58
N ALA A 404 14.47 24.78 -6.61
CA ALA A 404 15.26 25.12 -7.80
C ALA A 404 14.64 24.53 -9.07
N THR A 405 15.43 24.25 -10.10
CA THR A 405 14.97 23.57 -11.32
C THR A 405 15.05 22.06 -11.11
N MET A 406 13.95 21.35 -11.30
CA MET A 406 13.92 19.90 -11.17
C MET A 406 13.11 19.23 -12.29
N ASP A 407 13.65 18.16 -12.87
CA ASP A 407 12.90 17.25 -13.74
C ASP A 407 12.63 15.95 -12.98
N VAL A 408 11.37 15.57 -12.85
CA VAL A 408 10.91 14.36 -12.16
C VAL A 408 10.15 13.49 -13.15
N SER A 409 10.75 12.40 -13.62
CA SER A 409 10.13 11.57 -14.65
C SER A 409 10.20 10.07 -14.42
N ASN A 410 9.17 9.33 -14.82
CA ASN A 410 9.16 7.85 -14.78
C ASN A 410 9.47 7.25 -13.39
N ASN A 411 9.19 7.96 -12.30
CA ASN A 411 9.37 7.45 -10.94
C ASN A 411 8.09 6.79 -10.43
N SER A 412 8.24 5.89 -9.46
CA SER A 412 7.14 5.32 -8.70
C SER A 412 7.11 5.91 -7.29
N PHE A 413 6.02 6.59 -6.93
CA PHE A 413 5.75 7.11 -5.59
C PHE A 413 4.62 6.29 -4.97
N THR A 414 4.95 5.41 -4.03
CA THR A 414 3.99 4.49 -3.43
C THR A 414 3.97 4.62 -1.92
N PHE A 415 2.77 4.78 -1.33
CA PHE A 415 2.57 4.84 0.12
C PHE A 415 3.36 5.92 0.86
N ASN A 416 3.82 6.99 0.18
CA ASN A 416 4.50 8.09 0.88
C ASN A 416 3.49 8.86 1.73
N VAL A 417 3.89 9.24 2.95
CA VAL A 417 2.99 9.80 3.98
C VAL A 417 3.49 11.16 4.43
N VAL A 418 2.61 12.16 4.41
CA VAL A 418 2.84 13.45 5.07
C VAL A 418 2.08 13.43 6.39
N LYS A 419 2.76 13.61 7.54
CA LYS A 419 2.06 13.76 8.83
C LYS A 419 1.83 15.22 9.23
N SER A 420 2.62 16.15 8.68
CA SER A 420 2.42 17.60 8.84
C SER A 420 1.11 18.05 8.19
N GLY A 421 0.35 18.91 8.87
CA GLY A 421 -0.93 19.43 8.40
C GLY A 421 -0.84 20.21 7.08
N ASP A 422 0.35 20.69 6.72
CA ASP A 422 0.58 21.54 5.55
C ASP A 422 1.50 20.92 4.49
N GLY A 423 2.04 19.71 4.70
CA GLY A 423 3.01 19.12 3.76
C GLY A 423 2.41 18.45 2.52
N PHE A 424 3.26 18.10 1.55
CA PHE A 424 2.87 17.42 0.31
C PHE A 424 3.86 16.31 -0.04
N VAL A 425 3.47 15.29 -0.80
CA VAL A 425 4.42 14.23 -1.25
C VAL A 425 5.51 14.86 -2.11
N LEU A 426 5.10 15.71 -3.05
CA LEU A 426 5.98 16.55 -3.83
C LEU A 426 5.60 18.01 -3.63
N GLU A 427 6.56 18.81 -3.16
CA GLU A 427 6.40 20.24 -2.94
C GLU A 427 7.40 21.04 -3.75
N ASN A 428 6.92 22.06 -4.47
CA ASN A 428 7.73 22.89 -5.37
C ASN A 428 7.64 24.39 -5.04
N ASN A 429 8.80 25.01 -4.89
CA ASN A 429 9.03 26.45 -4.77
C ASN A 429 9.81 27.02 -5.97
N GLY A 430 10.39 26.15 -6.82
CA GLY A 430 11.17 26.53 -7.98
C GLY A 430 10.42 26.28 -9.31
N PHE A 431 11.14 25.76 -10.30
CA PHE A 431 10.59 25.24 -11.56
C PHE A 431 10.61 23.72 -11.53
N ILE A 432 9.50 23.07 -11.89
CA ILE A 432 9.45 21.60 -11.92
C ILE A 432 8.72 21.02 -13.14
N ASN A 433 9.32 20.03 -13.77
CA ASN A 433 8.63 19.16 -14.72
C ASN A 433 8.31 17.81 -14.06
N ILE A 434 7.06 17.36 -14.12
CA ILE A 434 6.62 16.08 -13.53
C ILE A 434 5.92 15.27 -14.63
N THR A 435 6.62 14.27 -15.19
CA THR A 435 6.15 13.55 -16.39
C THR A 435 6.25 12.03 -16.26
N GLY A 436 5.23 11.27 -16.67
CA GLY A 436 5.35 9.81 -16.73
C GLY A 436 5.45 9.09 -15.37
N ASN A 437 5.21 9.79 -14.25
CA ASN A 437 5.35 9.19 -12.92
C ASN A 437 4.11 8.39 -12.53
N TYR A 438 4.31 7.38 -11.70
CA TYR A 438 3.26 6.55 -11.12
C TYR A 438 3.09 6.87 -9.64
N PHE A 439 1.95 7.43 -9.25
CA PHE A 439 1.61 7.76 -7.87
C PHE A 439 0.54 6.78 -7.37
N GLU A 440 0.84 6.02 -6.32
CA GLU A 440 -0.09 5.07 -5.74
C GLU A 440 -0.21 5.20 -4.21
N ASN A 441 -1.45 5.36 -3.72
CA ASN A 441 -1.78 5.33 -2.29
C ASN A 441 -0.92 6.25 -1.42
N ASN A 442 -0.46 7.39 -1.94
CA ASN A 442 0.20 8.40 -1.13
C ASN A 442 -0.89 9.21 -0.42
N THR A 443 -0.95 9.12 0.91
CA THR A 443 -2.09 9.61 1.67
C THR A 443 -1.73 9.94 3.13
N ASP A 444 -2.35 11.01 3.65
CA ASP A 444 -2.50 11.32 5.08
C ASP A 444 -3.92 10.96 5.59
N LEU A 445 -4.73 10.33 4.72
CA LEU A 445 -6.12 9.93 4.92
C LEU A 445 -7.14 11.09 5.05
N SER A 446 -6.76 12.35 4.84
CA SER A 446 -7.60 13.51 5.14
C SER A 446 -7.74 14.55 4.02
N ARG A 447 -6.71 14.80 3.21
CA ARG A 447 -6.72 15.86 2.19
C ARG A 447 -5.94 15.50 0.92
N ASP A 448 -5.96 16.41 -0.04
CA ASP A 448 -5.10 16.36 -1.21
C ASP A 448 -3.70 16.88 -0.88
N MET A 449 -2.74 15.96 -0.76
CA MET A 449 -1.35 16.25 -0.43
C MET A 449 -0.37 15.82 -1.54
N LEU A 450 -0.84 15.44 -2.72
CA LEU A 450 0.08 14.76 -3.65
C LEU A 450 1.12 15.71 -4.23
N ILE A 451 0.67 16.77 -4.90
CA ILE A 451 1.56 17.74 -5.55
C ILE A 451 1.13 19.14 -5.17
N TYR A 452 2.08 19.96 -4.76
CA TYR A 452 1.87 21.39 -4.55
C TYR A 452 3.00 22.22 -5.14
N SER A 453 2.63 23.36 -5.72
CA SER A 453 3.58 24.32 -6.26
C SER A 453 3.21 25.73 -5.81
N HIS A 454 4.13 26.40 -5.11
CA HIS A 454 4.02 27.80 -4.72
C HIS A 454 4.18 28.76 -5.91
N THR A 455 4.68 28.26 -7.04
CA THR A 455 4.86 29.03 -8.27
C THR A 455 3.98 28.47 -9.39
N ASN A 456 3.73 29.27 -10.43
CA ASN A 456 3.12 28.79 -11.68
C ASN A 456 4.16 28.20 -12.65
N LYS A 457 5.38 27.93 -12.18
CA LYS A 457 6.50 27.42 -12.98
C LYS A 457 6.52 25.89 -12.89
N TYR A 458 5.55 25.24 -13.50
CA TYR A 458 5.52 23.78 -13.57
C TYR A 458 4.93 23.26 -14.87
N HIS A 459 5.38 22.09 -15.30
CA HIS A 459 4.73 21.31 -16.35
C HIS A 459 4.45 19.90 -15.84
N ILE A 460 3.18 19.48 -15.88
CA ILE A 460 2.73 18.19 -15.36
C ILE A 460 1.92 17.50 -16.44
N SER A 461 2.35 16.30 -16.84
CA SER A 461 1.68 15.53 -17.90
C SER A 461 1.96 14.04 -17.76
N ASN A 462 1.09 13.22 -18.34
CA ASN A 462 1.29 11.77 -18.47
C ASN A 462 1.58 11.02 -17.16
N ASN A 463 1.14 11.54 -16.01
CA ASN A 463 1.29 10.84 -14.74
C ASN A 463 0.08 9.94 -14.50
N THR A 464 0.29 8.83 -13.80
CA THR A 464 -0.76 7.92 -13.36
C THR A 464 -0.99 8.11 -11.88
N TYR A 465 -2.26 8.22 -11.48
CA TYR A 465 -2.65 8.40 -10.09
C TYR A 465 -3.61 7.27 -9.70
N ILE A 466 -3.33 6.54 -8.62
CA ILE A 466 -4.18 5.43 -8.13
C ILE A 466 -4.29 5.53 -6.61
N GLY A 467 -5.50 5.63 -6.07
CA GLY A 467 -5.72 5.64 -4.62
C GLY A 467 -5.18 6.85 -3.84
N ASN A 468 -4.65 7.88 -4.51
CA ASN A 468 -4.29 9.16 -3.88
C ASN A 468 -5.52 10.05 -3.77
N LEU A 469 -5.75 10.76 -2.68
CA LEU A 469 -6.94 11.61 -2.51
C LEU A 469 -6.79 12.95 -3.25
N LEU A 470 -7.34 13.10 -4.45
CA LEU A 470 -7.18 14.32 -5.28
C LEU A 470 -8.37 15.28 -5.17
N ASN A 471 -8.08 16.58 -5.15
CA ASN A 471 -9.09 17.63 -5.19
C ASN A 471 -9.76 17.75 -6.56
N ASN A 472 -11.09 17.78 -6.51
CA ASN A 472 -11.97 17.89 -7.67
C ASN A 472 -13.20 18.72 -7.35
N THR A 473 -13.75 19.40 -8.35
CA THR A 473 -14.98 20.19 -8.24
C THR A 473 -16.07 19.57 -9.10
N LEU A 474 -17.23 19.31 -8.48
CA LEU A 474 -18.45 18.87 -9.18
C LEU A 474 -19.30 20.08 -9.57
N THR A 475 -19.53 20.23 -10.88
CA THR A 475 -20.50 21.16 -11.45
C THR A 475 -21.72 20.38 -11.94
N VAL A 476 -22.92 20.85 -11.62
CA VAL A 476 -24.17 20.18 -12.00
C VAL A 476 -25.20 21.19 -12.51
N SER A 477 -25.97 20.80 -13.51
CA SER A 477 -27.12 21.57 -14.03
C SER A 477 -28.28 20.66 -14.36
N ILE A 478 -29.48 21.22 -14.47
CA ILE A 478 -30.71 20.48 -14.82
C ILE A 478 -31.36 21.13 -16.03
N LYS A 479 -31.65 20.34 -17.07
CA LYS A 479 -32.45 20.77 -18.21
C LYS A 479 -33.37 19.63 -18.64
N ASN A 480 -34.66 19.90 -18.84
CA ASN A 480 -35.65 18.93 -19.34
C ASN A 480 -35.65 17.59 -18.57
N ASN A 481 -35.63 17.64 -17.23
CA ASN A 481 -35.58 16.46 -16.35
C ASN A 481 -34.30 15.60 -16.48
N VAL A 482 -33.22 16.16 -17.03
CA VAL A 482 -31.90 15.52 -17.11
C VAL A 482 -30.91 16.34 -16.30
N VAL A 483 -30.19 15.68 -15.39
CA VAL A 483 -29.03 16.24 -14.68
C VAL A 483 -27.81 16.05 -15.56
N TYR A 484 -27.09 17.14 -15.82
CA TYR A 484 -25.77 17.13 -16.43
C TYR A 484 -24.75 17.36 -15.33
N ALA A 485 -23.78 16.47 -15.21
CA ALA A 485 -22.72 16.55 -14.22
C ALA A 485 -21.36 16.62 -14.92
N SER A 486 -20.49 17.50 -14.43
CA SER A 486 -19.11 17.61 -14.86
C SER A 486 -18.20 17.63 -13.65
N LEU A 487 -17.14 16.83 -13.69
CA LEU A 487 -16.11 16.79 -12.67
C LEU A 487 -14.84 17.41 -13.27
N LYS A 488 -14.24 18.33 -12.52
CA LYS A 488 -12.99 18.97 -12.90
C LYS A 488 -11.96 18.77 -11.80
N LEU A 489 -10.83 18.16 -12.12
CA LEU A 489 -9.70 18.03 -11.21
C LEU A 489 -8.99 19.36 -11.00
N SER A 490 -8.22 19.46 -9.91
CA SER A 490 -7.24 20.52 -9.75
C SER A 490 -6.39 20.63 -11.01
N LYS A 491 -6.12 21.87 -11.43
CA LYS A 491 -5.35 22.15 -12.66
C LYS A 491 -3.97 21.49 -12.64
N ILE A 492 -3.42 21.23 -11.45
CA ILE A 492 -2.09 20.67 -11.27
C ILE A 492 -1.97 19.22 -11.76
N TYR A 493 -3.05 18.42 -11.78
CA TYR A 493 -2.96 16.99 -12.12
C TYR A 493 -3.09 16.68 -13.60
N ASN A 494 -3.67 17.59 -14.39
CA ASN A 494 -3.81 17.44 -15.85
C ASN A 494 -4.31 16.05 -16.31
N ASP A 495 -5.25 15.45 -15.55
CA ASP A 495 -5.88 14.15 -15.82
C ASP A 495 -7.32 14.35 -16.35
N SER A 496 -7.76 13.41 -17.20
CA SER A 496 -9.05 13.45 -17.92
C SER A 496 -9.96 12.25 -17.65
N VAL A 497 -9.50 11.27 -16.89
CA VAL A 497 -10.31 10.12 -16.49
C VAL A 497 -10.87 10.39 -15.10
N CYS A 498 -12.14 10.10 -14.89
CA CYS A 498 -12.76 10.10 -13.57
C CYS A 498 -13.43 8.73 -13.46
N ASN A 499 -13.08 7.92 -12.45
CA ASN A 499 -13.65 6.59 -12.26
C ASN A 499 -14.55 6.60 -11.01
N GLY A 500 -15.86 6.67 -11.22
CA GLY A 500 -16.82 6.79 -10.12
C GLY A 500 -18.27 6.60 -10.54
N THR A 501 -19.18 7.04 -9.68
CA THR A 501 -20.63 7.00 -9.91
C THR A 501 -21.24 8.34 -9.53
N ILE A 502 -22.09 8.88 -10.40
CA ILE A 502 -22.98 9.99 -10.03
C ILE A 502 -24.29 9.40 -9.53
N VAL A 503 -24.74 9.86 -8.36
CA VAL A 503 -25.99 9.44 -7.71
C VAL A 503 -26.85 10.67 -7.43
N ILE A 504 -28.11 10.63 -7.84
CA ILE A 504 -29.12 11.64 -7.53
C ILE A 504 -29.91 11.16 -6.32
N TYR A 505 -29.99 11.98 -5.29
CA TYR A 505 -30.82 11.77 -4.12
C TYR A 505 -31.98 12.76 -4.09
N VAL A 506 -33.16 12.27 -3.73
CA VAL A 506 -34.38 13.06 -3.48
C VAL A 506 -34.80 12.82 -2.05
N LYS A 507 -34.83 13.88 -1.21
CA LYS A 507 -35.16 13.76 0.23
C LYS A 507 -34.33 12.69 0.96
N GLY A 508 -33.07 12.50 0.57
CA GLY A 508 -32.15 11.52 1.16
C GLY A 508 -32.21 10.10 0.56
N TYR A 509 -33.17 9.80 -0.32
CA TYR A 509 -33.30 8.50 -0.98
C TYR A 509 -32.72 8.53 -2.40
N GLU A 510 -32.02 7.46 -2.80
CA GLU A 510 -31.50 7.30 -4.17
C GLU A 510 -32.67 7.34 -5.18
N ASN A 511 -32.59 8.24 -6.16
CA ASN A 511 -33.54 8.36 -7.26
C ASN A 511 -33.03 7.62 -8.49
N ASN A 512 -31.81 7.96 -8.94
CA ASN A 512 -31.14 7.38 -10.09
C ASN A 512 -29.61 7.47 -9.91
N LYS A 513 -28.87 6.56 -10.54
CA LYS A 513 -27.40 6.59 -10.60
C LYS A 513 -26.88 6.18 -11.97
N LYS A 514 -25.64 6.56 -12.28
CA LYS A 514 -24.94 6.17 -13.51
C LYS A 514 -23.43 6.19 -13.28
N ASN A 515 -22.75 5.24 -13.91
CA ASN A 515 -21.29 5.22 -13.95
C ASN A 515 -20.76 6.50 -14.59
N PHE A 516 -19.67 7.00 -14.03
CA PHE A 516 -18.99 8.23 -14.40
C PHE A 516 -17.56 7.83 -14.73
N ASN A 517 -17.30 7.56 -16.02
CA ASN A 517 -16.01 7.10 -16.54
C ASN A 517 -15.33 8.17 -17.43
N THR A 518 -15.90 9.37 -17.45
CA THR A 518 -15.55 10.51 -18.31
C THR A 518 -15.71 11.79 -17.49
N ASN A 519 -15.08 12.91 -17.89
CA ASN A 519 -15.21 14.20 -17.19
C ASN A 519 -16.63 14.79 -17.16
N THR A 520 -17.55 14.25 -17.95
CA THR A 520 -18.97 14.65 -17.98
C THR A 520 -19.89 13.44 -18.09
N THR A 521 -21.10 13.55 -17.55
CA THR A 521 -22.18 12.59 -17.77
C THR A 521 -23.54 13.28 -17.72
N ASN A 522 -24.58 12.54 -18.09
CA ASN A 522 -25.96 12.93 -17.87
C ASN A 522 -26.79 11.79 -17.27
N ILE A 523 -27.77 12.14 -16.43
CA ILE A 523 -28.69 11.20 -15.78
C ILE A 523 -30.10 11.75 -15.87
N LYS A 524 -31.03 10.93 -16.38
CA LYS A 524 -32.46 11.25 -16.39
C LYS A 524 -33.03 11.08 -14.98
N ILE A 525 -33.73 12.09 -14.48
CA ILE A 525 -34.41 12.06 -13.19
C ILE A 525 -35.68 11.22 -13.33
N ASN A 526 -35.92 10.28 -12.43
CA ASN A 526 -37.24 9.67 -12.28
C ASN A 526 -38.17 10.68 -11.60
N ASN A 527 -38.97 11.40 -12.40
CA ASN A 527 -39.80 12.52 -11.99
C ASN A 527 -41.25 12.16 -11.62
N ARG A 528 -41.59 10.87 -11.55
CA ARG A 528 -42.92 10.42 -11.14
C ARG A 528 -43.21 10.94 -9.73
N ASN A 529 -44.22 11.81 -9.59
CA ASN A 529 -44.65 12.45 -8.34
C ASN A 529 -43.66 13.46 -7.72
N LEU A 530 -42.66 13.94 -8.48
CA LEU A 530 -41.71 14.96 -8.00
C LEU A 530 -42.32 16.36 -8.08
N GLN A 531 -42.48 17.00 -6.92
CA GLN A 531 -43.04 18.35 -6.83
C GLN A 531 -42.01 19.39 -7.32
N PRO A 532 -42.44 20.48 -7.98
CA PRO A 532 -41.58 21.61 -8.29
C PRO A 532 -40.97 22.18 -7.01
N LYS A 533 -39.76 22.73 -7.13
CA LYS A 533 -38.93 23.20 -6.03
C LYS A 533 -38.45 22.11 -5.06
N THR A 534 -38.52 20.83 -5.43
CA THR A 534 -37.88 19.77 -4.64
C THR A 534 -36.36 19.88 -4.74
N ASN A 535 -35.66 19.81 -3.61
CA ASN A 535 -34.20 19.77 -3.57
C ASN A 535 -33.68 18.39 -4.03
N LEU A 536 -32.78 18.41 -5.02
CA LEU A 536 -32.01 17.26 -5.46
C LEU A 536 -30.60 17.39 -4.93
N THR A 537 -30.06 16.31 -4.36
CA THR A 537 -28.64 16.22 -4.01
C THR A 537 -27.96 15.31 -5.02
N VAL A 538 -27.03 15.86 -5.80
CA VAL A 538 -26.22 15.10 -6.74
C VAL A 538 -24.86 14.84 -6.08
N LYS A 539 -24.53 13.56 -5.87
CA LYS A 539 -23.25 13.15 -5.31
C LYS A 539 -22.40 12.46 -6.36
N TYR A 540 -21.12 12.77 -6.36
CA TYR A 540 -20.09 11.99 -7.03
C TYR A 540 -19.41 11.08 -5.99
N LEU A 541 -19.41 9.78 -6.24
CA LEU A 541 -18.75 8.77 -5.42
C LEU A 541 -17.59 8.16 -6.22
N SER A 542 -16.36 8.28 -5.73
CA SER A 542 -15.19 7.66 -6.37
C SER A 542 -15.20 6.15 -6.18
N LEU A 543 -14.78 5.39 -7.18
CA LEU A 543 -14.63 3.93 -7.08
C LEU A 543 -13.29 3.50 -6.45
N GLN A 544 -12.27 4.35 -6.48
CA GLN A 544 -10.89 3.99 -6.11
C GLN A 544 -10.26 4.93 -5.07
N ASN A 545 -11.05 5.67 -4.28
CA ASN A 545 -10.59 6.73 -3.34
C ASN A 545 -9.69 7.82 -3.96
N HIS A 546 -9.45 7.75 -5.27
CA HIS A 546 -8.60 8.65 -6.00
C HIS A 546 -9.17 10.07 -5.98
N TYR A 547 -10.49 10.22 -6.05
CA TYR A 547 -11.13 11.51 -6.20
C TYR A 547 -11.96 11.82 -4.96
N ASN A 548 -11.91 13.07 -4.47
CA ASN A 548 -12.75 13.50 -3.37
C ASN A 548 -14.25 13.32 -3.71
N THR A 549 -14.99 12.78 -2.74
CA THR A 549 -16.45 12.69 -2.84
C THR A 549 -17.04 14.09 -2.85
N GLN A 550 -17.85 14.41 -3.86
CA GLN A 550 -18.43 15.74 -4.03
C GLN A 550 -19.95 15.67 -3.93
N SER A 551 -20.57 16.77 -3.47
CA SER A 551 -22.03 16.89 -3.35
C SER A 551 -22.48 18.28 -3.75
N LYS A 552 -23.52 18.36 -4.59
CA LYS A 552 -24.18 19.61 -4.96
C LYS A 552 -25.68 19.51 -4.84
N MET A 553 -26.29 20.57 -4.32
CA MET A 553 -27.74 20.70 -4.27
C MET A 553 -28.26 21.57 -5.41
N LEU A 554 -29.36 21.13 -6.00
CA LEU A 554 -30.06 21.83 -7.08
C LEU A 554 -31.57 21.84 -6.78
N MET A 555 -32.26 22.87 -7.23
CA MET A 555 -33.72 22.94 -7.13
C MET A 555 -34.35 22.40 -8.42
N TYR A 556 -35.26 21.44 -8.27
CA TYR A 556 -35.99 20.89 -9.42
C TYR A 556 -37.08 21.86 -9.92
N THR A 557 -36.96 22.35 -11.15
CA THR A 557 -37.98 23.18 -11.83
C THR A 557 -38.49 22.48 -13.10
N PRO A 558 -39.66 21.82 -13.03
CA PRO A 558 -40.26 21.18 -14.20
C PRO A 558 -40.77 22.21 -15.21
N THR A 559 -40.80 21.83 -16.49
CA THR A 559 -41.11 22.74 -17.60
C THR A 559 -42.61 23.01 -17.80
N ILE A 560 -43.55 22.19 -17.27
CA ILE A 560 -45.01 22.45 -17.28
C ILE A 560 -45.69 21.69 -16.14
N ASN A 561 -46.51 22.36 -15.28
CA ASN A 561 -47.24 21.68 -14.19
C ASN A 561 -48.70 22.15 -14.03
N HIS A 562 -49.66 21.33 -14.46
CA HIS A 562 -50.99 21.30 -13.86
C HIS A 562 -51.03 20.08 -12.92
N PHE A 563 -51.53 20.26 -11.70
CA PHE A 563 -51.69 19.16 -10.74
C PHE A 563 -53.13 18.71 -10.72
N LEU A 564 -53.35 17.41 -10.90
CA LEU A 564 -54.65 16.78 -10.80
C LEU A 564 -54.69 15.89 -9.56
N ASN A 565 -55.83 15.82 -8.90
CA ASN A 565 -56.06 14.87 -7.81
C ASN A 565 -57.48 14.32 -7.94
N ILE A 566 -57.62 13.00 -8.11
CA ILE A 566 -58.92 12.34 -8.11
C ILE A 566 -59.23 11.87 -6.68
N THR A 567 -60.32 12.36 -6.10
CA THR A 567 -60.78 11.97 -4.77
C THR A 567 -61.06 10.47 -4.75
N GLN A 568 -60.48 9.77 -3.77
CA GLN A 568 -60.73 8.35 -3.55
C GLN A 568 -62.22 8.08 -3.37
N VAL A 569 -62.69 7.04 -4.03
CA VAL A 569 -64.09 6.61 -3.97
C VAL A 569 -64.24 5.58 -2.85
N PRO A 570 -65.26 5.70 -1.97
CA PRO A 570 -65.54 4.70 -0.92
C PRO A 570 -65.96 3.34 -1.50
N LYS A 571 -66.20 2.34 -0.65
CA LYS A 571 -66.59 0.98 -1.06
C LYS A 571 -67.81 0.99 -2.00
N VAL A 572 -67.67 0.43 -3.20
CA VAL A 572 -68.70 0.39 -4.25
C VAL A 572 -69.28 -1.02 -4.37
N TYR A 573 -70.60 -1.14 -4.41
CA TYR A 573 -71.28 -2.40 -4.75
C TYR A 573 -71.72 -2.36 -6.21
N GLU A 574 -71.76 -3.52 -6.86
CA GLU A 574 -72.34 -3.69 -8.19
C GLU A 574 -73.74 -3.04 -8.26
N GLY A 575 -74.01 -2.28 -9.32
CA GLY A 575 -75.28 -1.58 -9.54
C GLY A 575 -75.43 -0.23 -8.83
N THR A 576 -74.40 0.27 -8.14
CA THR A 576 -74.43 1.58 -7.46
C THR A 576 -73.78 2.71 -8.27
N ILE A 577 -74.34 3.92 -8.16
CA ILE A 577 -73.79 5.13 -8.78
C ILE A 577 -72.65 5.69 -7.93
N VAL A 578 -71.53 5.99 -8.59
CA VAL A 578 -70.29 6.49 -7.99
C VAL A 578 -70.05 7.94 -8.40
N ASN A 579 -69.71 8.81 -7.43
CA ASN A 579 -69.26 10.17 -7.70
C ASN A 579 -67.72 10.20 -7.78
N ILE A 580 -67.18 10.52 -8.96
CA ILE A 580 -65.74 10.67 -9.18
C ILE A 580 -65.44 12.17 -9.23
N THR A 581 -64.70 12.68 -8.24
CA THR A 581 -64.36 14.10 -8.14
C THR A 581 -62.89 14.31 -8.46
N THR A 582 -62.56 15.19 -9.41
CA THR A 582 -61.18 15.58 -9.73
C THR A 582 -60.97 17.05 -9.41
N LYS A 583 -59.85 17.34 -8.75
CA LYS A 583 -59.40 18.69 -8.48
C LYS A 583 -58.18 19.04 -9.33
N VAL A 584 -58.13 20.28 -9.84
CA VAL A 584 -57.04 20.75 -10.71
C VAL A 584 -56.51 22.11 -10.26
N TYR A 585 -55.19 22.19 -10.08
CA TYR A 585 -54.50 23.38 -9.58
C TYR A 585 -53.27 23.72 -10.43
N ASP A 586 -52.89 24.99 -10.46
CA ASP A 586 -51.59 25.42 -10.96
C ASP A 586 -50.48 25.23 -9.91
N ARG A 587 -49.25 25.61 -10.28
CA ARG A 587 -48.06 25.57 -9.41
C ARG A 587 -48.15 26.42 -8.13
N ASN A 588 -49.14 27.29 -8.00
CA ASN A 588 -49.36 28.18 -6.87
C ASN A 588 -50.60 27.77 -6.03
N ASN A 589 -51.10 26.53 -6.19
CA ASN A 589 -52.36 26.05 -5.61
C ASN A 589 -53.59 26.87 -6.03
N LYS A 590 -53.51 27.67 -7.11
CA LYS A 590 -54.68 28.36 -7.63
C LYS A 590 -55.55 27.36 -8.37
N ALA A 591 -56.82 27.32 -7.96
CA ALA A 591 -57.84 26.52 -8.59
C ALA A 591 -58.00 26.91 -10.07
N LEU A 592 -57.94 25.93 -10.97
CA LEU A 592 -58.04 26.16 -12.41
C LEU A 592 -59.46 25.93 -12.93
N ASN A 593 -59.81 26.58 -14.05
CA ASN A 593 -61.07 26.38 -14.76
C ASN A 593 -60.82 25.77 -16.14
N GLY A 594 -61.84 25.18 -16.74
CA GLY A 594 -61.78 24.60 -18.09
C GLY A 594 -62.60 23.33 -18.24
N ASN A 595 -62.14 22.41 -19.08
CA ASN A 595 -62.81 21.14 -19.36
C ASN A 595 -61.88 19.97 -19.02
N LEU A 596 -62.41 18.96 -18.33
CA LEU A 596 -61.74 17.67 -18.14
C LEU A 596 -62.36 16.60 -19.03
N THR A 597 -61.53 15.72 -19.53
CA THR A 597 -61.95 14.47 -20.17
C THR A 597 -61.68 13.31 -19.23
N PHE A 598 -62.53 12.29 -19.25
CA PHE A 598 -62.37 11.09 -18.43
C PHE A 598 -62.32 9.84 -19.30
N LYS A 599 -61.49 8.86 -18.90
CA LYS A 599 -61.55 7.50 -19.40
C LYS A 599 -61.87 6.53 -18.26
N ILE A 600 -62.66 5.51 -18.56
CA ILE A 600 -62.90 4.38 -17.67
C ILE A 600 -62.44 3.11 -18.38
N ASN A 601 -61.54 2.35 -17.77
CA ASN A 601 -60.91 1.15 -18.34
C ASN A 601 -60.37 1.41 -19.76
N ASN A 602 -59.57 2.48 -19.90
CA ASN A 602 -58.99 2.99 -21.16
C ASN A 602 -59.98 3.44 -22.24
N LYS A 603 -61.29 3.44 -21.99
CA LYS A 603 -62.29 3.97 -22.92
C LYS A 603 -62.70 5.39 -22.53
N THR A 604 -62.58 6.33 -23.46
CA THR A 604 -63.05 7.72 -23.28
C THR A 604 -64.55 7.74 -23.05
N LEU A 605 -65.01 8.46 -22.01
CA LEU A 605 -66.43 8.65 -21.77
C LEU A 605 -67.04 9.51 -22.88
N LEU A 606 -68.19 9.07 -23.36
CA LEU A 606 -68.99 9.77 -24.38
C LEU A 606 -70.30 10.25 -23.75
N ASP A 607 -70.86 11.33 -24.27
CA ASP A 607 -72.19 11.82 -23.91
C ASP A 607 -73.29 11.00 -24.59
N SER A 608 -74.56 11.29 -24.26
CA SER A 608 -75.74 10.62 -24.84
C SER A 608 -75.88 10.77 -26.35
N LYS A 609 -75.08 11.63 -26.99
CA LYS A 609 -75.08 11.86 -28.45
C LYS A 609 -73.82 11.26 -29.12
N GLY A 610 -73.00 10.52 -28.37
CA GLY A 610 -71.79 9.86 -28.88
C GLY A 610 -70.56 10.77 -29.03
N LYS A 611 -70.59 12.02 -28.54
CA LYS A 611 -69.43 12.93 -28.55
C LYS A 611 -68.61 12.75 -27.26
N ILE A 612 -67.31 13.07 -27.29
CA ILE A 612 -66.45 13.05 -26.09
C ILE A 612 -67.10 13.87 -24.97
N PHE A 613 -67.39 13.21 -23.86
CA PHE A 613 -67.93 13.84 -22.67
C PHE A 613 -66.82 14.66 -22.00
N THR A 614 -67.11 15.94 -21.76
CA THR A 614 -66.23 16.82 -20.98
C THR A 614 -66.95 17.32 -19.73
N ALA A 615 -66.28 17.23 -18.58
CA ALA A 615 -66.78 17.79 -17.34
C ALA A 615 -66.27 19.23 -17.20
N SER A 616 -67.18 20.17 -16.95
CA SER A 616 -66.81 21.56 -16.67
C SER A 616 -66.10 21.65 -15.31
N LEU A 617 -64.85 22.09 -15.34
CA LEU A 617 -64.03 22.37 -14.17
C LEU A 617 -64.33 23.79 -13.70
N LYS A 618 -64.96 23.90 -12.53
CA LYS A 618 -65.31 25.17 -11.91
C LYS A 618 -64.65 25.28 -10.54
N ASN A 619 -63.94 26.39 -10.33
CA ASN A 619 -63.14 26.63 -9.13
C ASN A 619 -62.25 25.43 -8.77
N GLY A 620 -61.56 24.89 -9.77
CA GLY A 620 -60.61 23.79 -9.59
C GLY A 620 -61.23 22.45 -9.26
N THR A 621 -62.55 22.25 -9.36
CA THR A 621 -63.20 20.96 -9.09
C THR A 621 -64.18 20.57 -10.19
N ALA A 622 -64.18 19.28 -10.58
CA ALA A 622 -65.15 18.67 -11.47
C ALA A 622 -65.58 17.31 -10.89
N THR A 623 -66.88 17.02 -10.88
CA THR A 623 -67.42 15.74 -10.41
C THR A 623 -68.26 15.09 -11.49
N ILE A 624 -68.00 13.82 -11.79
CA ILE A 624 -68.82 13.00 -12.70
C ILE A 624 -69.53 11.89 -11.92
N LYS A 625 -70.71 11.49 -12.39
CA LYS A 625 -71.44 10.33 -11.87
C LYS A 625 -71.24 9.16 -12.83
N TYR A 626 -70.78 8.01 -12.32
CA TYR A 626 -70.55 6.81 -13.11
C TYR A 626 -71.26 5.61 -12.47
N ASN A 627 -72.06 4.87 -13.24
CA ASN A 627 -72.76 3.69 -12.76
C ASN A 627 -71.89 2.43 -12.92
N ALA A 628 -71.49 1.82 -11.82
CA ALA A 628 -70.66 0.60 -11.83
C ALA A 628 -71.56 -0.64 -11.96
N THR A 629 -71.96 -0.94 -13.20
CA THR A 629 -73.03 -1.92 -13.50
C THR A 629 -72.65 -3.38 -13.28
N GLN A 630 -71.37 -3.72 -13.11
CA GLN A 630 -70.90 -5.10 -12.93
C GLN A 630 -69.85 -5.18 -11.81
N GLU A 631 -69.74 -6.34 -11.15
CA GLU A 631 -68.57 -6.63 -10.31
C GLU A 631 -67.30 -6.54 -11.16
N GLY A 632 -66.31 -5.75 -10.71
CA GLY A 632 -65.11 -5.57 -11.50
C GLY A 632 -64.21 -4.44 -11.05
N ARG A 633 -63.01 -4.42 -11.65
CA ARG A 633 -62.03 -3.34 -11.49
C ARG A 633 -62.34 -2.23 -12.50
N TYR A 634 -62.41 -1.00 -12.01
CA TYR A 634 -62.61 0.20 -12.81
C TYR A 634 -61.40 1.12 -12.64
N GLU A 635 -60.65 1.34 -13.71
CA GLU A 635 -59.54 2.28 -13.80
C GLU A 635 -60.03 3.58 -14.41
N VAL A 636 -59.95 4.66 -13.64
CA VAL A 636 -60.39 5.99 -14.02
C VAL A 636 -59.16 6.83 -14.35
N GLU A 637 -59.11 7.42 -15.53
CA GLU A 637 -58.13 8.43 -15.91
C GLU A 637 -58.83 9.77 -16.10
N ALA A 638 -58.41 10.81 -15.36
CA ALA A 638 -58.85 12.18 -15.56
C ALA A 638 -57.76 12.96 -16.28
N ILE A 639 -58.12 13.70 -17.33
CA ILE A 639 -57.18 14.36 -18.24
C ILE A 639 -57.52 15.85 -18.34
N TYR A 640 -56.53 16.71 -18.09
CA TYR A 640 -56.60 18.16 -18.27
C TYR A 640 -55.39 18.63 -19.10
N LYS A 641 -55.65 19.03 -20.36
CA LYS A 641 -54.59 19.36 -21.34
C LYS A 641 -53.59 18.20 -21.48
N ASN A 642 -52.32 18.42 -21.11
CA ASN A 642 -51.23 17.44 -21.21
C ASN A 642 -50.92 16.72 -19.88
N SER A 643 -51.76 16.90 -18.85
CA SER A 643 -51.59 16.31 -17.53
C SER A 643 -52.75 15.34 -17.28
N SER A 644 -52.45 14.15 -16.75
CA SER A 644 -53.47 13.19 -16.33
C SER A 644 -53.18 12.64 -14.94
N GLU A 645 -54.23 12.19 -14.26
CA GLU A 645 -54.17 11.47 -12.99
C GLU A 645 -55.04 10.22 -13.11
N THR A 646 -54.68 9.15 -12.40
CA THR A 646 -55.43 7.89 -12.43
C THR A 646 -55.84 7.46 -11.03
N MET A 647 -57.01 6.84 -10.93
CA MET A 647 -57.42 6.10 -9.74
C MET A 647 -58.05 4.78 -10.13
N VAL A 648 -58.05 3.83 -9.20
CA VAL A 648 -58.72 2.54 -9.39
C VAL A 648 -59.70 2.33 -8.25
N PHE A 649 -60.93 1.91 -8.57
CA PHE A 649 -61.86 1.37 -7.59
C PHE A 649 -62.39 0.02 -8.05
N LYS A 650 -62.93 -0.75 -7.10
CA LYS A 650 -63.53 -2.07 -7.36
C LYS A 650 -64.99 -2.06 -6.93
N ALA A 651 -65.90 -2.45 -7.83
CA ALA A 651 -67.28 -2.77 -7.47
C ALA A 651 -67.36 -4.25 -7.07
N ILE A 652 -68.04 -4.57 -5.97
CA ILE A 652 -68.16 -5.94 -5.44
C ILE A 652 -69.62 -6.39 -5.25
N LYS A 653 -69.86 -7.71 -5.28
CA LYS A 653 -71.17 -8.35 -5.03
C LYS A 653 -71.53 -8.37 -3.52
N ARG A 654 -72.83 -8.48 -3.15
CA ARG A 654 -73.35 -8.43 -1.75
C ARG A 654 -73.48 -9.85 -1.12
N PRO A 655 -72.92 -10.21 0.07
CA PRO A 655 -72.94 -11.63 0.57
C PRO A 655 -73.46 -11.91 2.03
N ASP A 656 -73.89 -13.18 2.28
CA ASP A 656 -74.02 -13.89 3.59
C ASP A 656 -72.64 -14.29 4.18
N VAL A 657 -72.48 -14.37 5.52
CA VAL A 657 -71.16 -14.46 6.19
C VAL A 657 -70.77 -15.89 6.61
N ALA A 658 -69.60 -16.35 6.16
CA ALA A 658 -69.00 -17.65 6.50
C ALA A 658 -67.93 -17.54 7.61
N ILE A 659 -67.84 -18.53 8.50
CA ILE A 659 -66.86 -18.63 9.61
C ILE A 659 -65.86 -19.75 9.33
N MET A 660 -64.57 -19.51 9.61
CA MET A 660 -63.47 -20.45 9.34
C MET A 660 -62.54 -20.64 10.55
N THR A 661 -62.20 -21.88 10.89
CA THR A 661 -61.17 -22.23 11.90
C THR A 661 -60.08 -23.12 11.29
N VAL A 662 -58.86 -23.05 11.84
CA VAL A 662 -57.72 -23.86 11.38
C VAL A 662 -56.92 -24.41 12.55
N THR A 663 -56.49 -25.67 12.44
CA THR A 663 -55.71 -26.39 13.47
C THR A 663 -54.53 -27.14 12.83
N ALA A 664 -53.49 -27.39 13.62
CA ALA A 664 -52.34 -28.20 13.26
C ALA A 664 -52.11 -29.26 14.34
N SER A 665 -52.07 -30.54 13.95
CA SER A 665 -51.90 -31.66 14.88
C SER A 665 -50.87 -32.66 14.35
N PRO A 666 -49.86 -33.07 15.14
CA PRO A 666 -49.55 -32.56 16.48
C PRO A 666 -49.07 -31.11 16.45
N ASN A 667 -49.25 -30.37 17.56
CA ASN A 667 -48.80 -28.99 17.69
C ASN A 667 -47.29 -28.85 17.98
N ASN A 668 -46.59 -29.98 18.15
CA ASN A 668 -45.14 -30.08 18.28
C ASN A 668 -44.63 -31.28 17.49
N THR A 669 -43.57 -31.10 16.70
CA THR A 669 -43.03 -32.15 15.80
C THR A 669 -41.52 -31.99 15.58
N LYS A 670 -40.93 -32.87 14.77
CA LYS A 670 -39.54 -32.80 14.26
C LYS A 670 -39.55 -32.84 12.74
N MET A 671 -38.41 -32.52 12.11
CA MET A 671 -38.26 -32.71 10.65
C MET A 671 -38.43 -34.18 10.24
N GLY A 672 -38.89 -34.42 9.02
CA GLY A 672 -39.21 -35.76 8.50
C GLY A 672 -40.51 -36.37 9.05
N LYS A 673 -41.19 -35.73 10.01
CA LYS A 673 -42.51 -36.16 10.51
C LYS A 673 -43.63 -35.35 9.86
N ASN A 674 -44.84 -35.90 9.89
CA ASN A 674 -46.03 -35.27 9.33
C ASN A 674 -46.74 -34.41 10.38
N VAL A 675 -47.28 -33.27 9.93
CA VAL A 675 -48.27 -32.48 10.65
C VAL A 675 -49.52 -32.37 9.80
N THR A 676 -50.68 -32.67 10.37
CA THR A 676 -51.97 -32.53 9.69
C THR A 676 -52.50 -31.12 9.92
N PHE A 677 -52.72 -30.38 8.84
CA PHE A 677 -53.44 -29.11 8.88
C PHE A 677 -54.91 -29.37 8.57
N THR A 678 -55.80 -28.91 9.43
CA THR A 678 -57.25 -29.11 9.28
C THR A 678 -57.96 -27.76 9.34
N THR A 679 -58.78 -27.48 8.34
CA THR A 679 -59.66 -26.31 8.28
C THR A 679 -61.11 -26.73 8.37
N ARG A 680 -61.89 -26.00 9.16
CA ARG A 680 -63.35 -26.15 9.22
C ARG A 680 -64.05 -24.84 8.81
N ILE A 681 -65.08 -24.92 7.96
CA ILE A 681 -65.85 -23.77 7.47
C ILE A 681 -67.35 -24.00 7.62
N THR A 682 -68.06 -23.05 8.22
CA THR A 682 -69.52 -23.04 8.37
C THR A 682 -70.14 -21.75 7.81
N ILE A 683 -71.40 -21.81 7.36
CA ILE A 683 -72.23 -20.66 6.98
C ILE A 683 -73.50 -20.73 7.82
N GLY A 684 -73.63 -19.84 8.81
CA GLY A 684 -74.56 -20.08 9.92
C GLY A 684 -74.29 -21.45 10.57
N ASP A 685 -75.34 -22.26 10.71
CA ASP A 685 -75.26 -23.61 11.30
C ASP A 685 -74.97 -24.74 10.28
N LYS A 686 -74.74 -24.40 9.00
CA LYS A 686 -74.53 -25.38 7.93
C LYS A 686 -73.05 -25.51 7.57
N ASN A 687 -72.60 -26.75 7.36
CA ASN A 687 -71.27 -27.05 6.83
C ASN A 687 -71.18 -26.67 5.35
N LEU A 688 -70.21 -25.84 5.00
CA LEU A 688 -69.92 -25.57 3.60
C LEU A 688 -69.29 -26.81 2.97
N SER A 689 -69.86 -27.34 1.89
CA SER A 689 -69.43 -28.64 1.32
C SER A 689 -68.90 -28.53 -0.10
N THR A 690 -68.67 -27.30 -0.59
CA THR A 690 -68.09 -27.02 -1.90
C THR A 690 -66.81 -26.20 -1.75
N GLY A 691 -65.93 -26.24 -2.75
CA GLY A 691 -64.68 -25.48 -2.78
C GLY A 691 -63.50 -26.22 -2.14
N PHE A 692 -62.36 -25.53 -2.06
CA PHE A 692 -61.13 -26.06 -1.49
C PHE A 692 -60.40 -24.99 -0.68
N VAL A 693 -59.51 -25.43 0.20
CA VAL A 693 -58.61 -24.55 0.94
C VAL A 693 -57.17 -24.75 0.46
N ILE A 694 -56.41 -23.65 0.52
CA ILE A 694 -54.98 -23.62 0.30
C ILE A 694 -54.31 -23.37 1.65
N PHE A 695 -53.38 -24.23 2.03
CA PHE A 695 -52.53 -24.00 3.19
C PHE A 695 -51.25 -23.27 2.77
N LYS A 696 -50.84 -22.31 3.59
CA LYS A 696 -49.60 -21.55 3.45
C LYS A 696 -48.78 -21.68 4.73
N ILE A 697 -47.50 -21.98 4.58
CA ILE A 697 -46.56 -22.07 5.69
C ILE A 697 -45.67 -20.83 5.65
N ASN A 698 -45.67 -20.05 6.74
CA ASN A 698 -44.99 -18.75 6.84
C ASN A 698 -45.29 -17.79 5.67
N GLY A 699 -46.49 -17.88 5.09
CA GLY A 699 -46.93 -17.05 3.96
C GLY A 699 -46.70 -17.67 2.57
N VAL A 700 -45.99 -18.79 2.46
CA VAL A 700 -45.72 -19.49 1.19
C VAL A 700 -46.72 -20.63 0.98
N THR A 701 -47.32 -20.71 -0.21
CA THR A 701 -48.28 -21.78 -0.57
C THR A 701 -47.63 -23.17 -0.57
N VAL A 702 -48.29 -24.14 0.06
CA VAL A 702 -47.90 -25.55 -0.02
C VAL A 702 -48.16 -26.07 -1.44
N LYS A 703 -47.14 -26.69 -2.04
CA LYS A 703 -47.13 -27.17 -3.42
C LYS A 703 -46.72 -28.64 -3.48
N TYR A 704 -47.17 -29.34 -4.51
CA TYR A 704 -46.61 -30.63 -4.92
C TYR A 704 -45.23 -30.43 -5.56
N ASP A 705 -44.44 -31.50 -5.69
CA ASP A 705 -43.08 -31.46 -6.24
C ASP A 705 -43.00 -30.92 -7.68
N ASN A 706 -44.09 -31.04 -8.45
CA ASN A 706 -44.23 -30.47 -9.79
C ASN A 706 -44.54 -28.95 -9.79
N GLY A 707 -44.54 -28.29 -8.62
CA GLY A 707 -44.78 -26.86 -8.45
C GLY A 707 -46.26 -26.45 -8.43
N SER A 708 -47.20 -27.38 -8.62
CA SER A 708 -48.64 -27.09 -8.54
C SER A 708 -49.11 -26.93 -7.10
N ASP A 709 -50.09 -26.05 -6.86
CA ASP A 709 -50.59 -25.77 -5.51
C ASP A 709 -51.38 -26.97 -4.96
N VAL A 710 -51.14 -27.33 -3.69
CA VAL A 710 -51.93 -28.36 -3.00
C VAL A 710 -53.30 -27.78 -2.64
N ARG A 711 -54.36 -28.39 -3.19
CA ARG A 711 -55.76 -28.01 -2.95
C ARG A 711 -56.44 -29.07 -2.10
N ALA A 712 -56.84 -28.70 -0.89
CA ALA A 712 -57.58 -29.57 0.01
C ALA A 712 -59.08 -29.32 -0.17
N ASN A 713 -59.76 -30.25 -0.83
CA ASN A 713 -61.20 -30.12 -1.10
C ASN A 713 -61.98 -30.18 0.22
N LEU A 714 -63.02 -29.35 0.30
CA LEU A 714 -63.90 -29.28 1.46
C LEU A 714 -64.94 -30.41 1.38
N VAL A 715 -64.91 -31.32 2.34
CA VAL A 715 -65.87 -32.42 2.46
C VAL A 715 -66.61 -32.24 3.79
N ASN A 716 -67.92 -32.01 3.72
CA ASN A 716 -68.78 -31.76 4.89
C ASN A 716 -68.20 -30.71 5.86
N GLY A 717 -67.78 -29.55 5.34
CA GLY A 717 -67.24 -28.46 6.15
C GLY A 717 -65.79 -28.62 6.58
N VAL A 718 -65.09 -29.71 6.23
CA VAL A 718 -63.72 -29.98 6.67
C VAL A 718 -62.80 -30.22 5.48
N ALA A 719 -61.61 -29.62 5.51
CA ALA A 719 -60.55 -29.86 4.55
C ALA A 719 -59.22 -30.03 5.28
N SER A 720 -58.49 -31.10 4.96
CA SER A 720 -57.23 -31.42 5.64
C SER A 720 -56.14 -31.83 4.67
N ILE A 721 -54.89 -31.54 5.02
CA ILE A 721 -53.70 -32.10 4.36
C ILE A 721 -52.71 -32.61 5.39
N ASN A 722 -51.98 -33.66 5.03
CA ASN A 722 -50.77 -34.07 5.75
C ASN A 722 -49.57 -33.38 5.09
N PHE A 723 -48.78 -32.68 5.90
CA PHE A 723 -47.56 -32.00 5.45
C PHE A 723 -46.34 -32.61 6.15
N THR A 724 -45.42 -33.16 5.37
CA THR A 724 -44.12 -33.63 5.87
C THR A 724 -43.18 -32.45 6.04
N ILE A 725 -42.61 -32.28 7.23
CA ILE A 725 -41.65 -31.20 7.50
C ILE A 725 -40.35 -31.48 6.72
N PRO A 726 -39.93 -30.62 5.78
CA PRO A 726 -38.70 -30.84 5.02
C PRO A 726 -37.44 -30.80 5.88
N ASP A 727 -36.39 -31.48 5.42
CA ASP A 727 -35.10 -31.49 6.08
C ASP A 727 -34.47 -30.09 6.13
N GLY A 728 -33.68 -29.83 7.17
CA GLY A 728 -33.01 -28.55 7.38
C GLY A 728 -33.89 -27.40 7.88
N TRP A 729 -35.20 -27.63 8.10
CA TRP A 729 -36.06 -26.63 8.72
C TRP A 729 -35.66 -26.34 10.17
N SER A 730 -35.52 -25.06 10.48
CA SER A 730 -35.14 -24.56 11.81
C SER A 730 -36.11 -25.00 12.91
N ALA A 731 -35.59 -25.34 14.08
CA ALA A 731 -36.39 -25.55 15.27
C ALA A 731 -36.97 -24.22 15.77
N LYS A 732 -38.23 -23.95 15.40
CA LYS A 732 -38.97 -22.72 15.75
C LYS A 732 -40.47 -22.93 15.64
N THR A 733 -41.24 -21.97 16.16
CA THR A 733 -42.68 -21.88 15.91
C THR A 733 -42.94 -21.52 14.44
N VAL A 734 -43.82 -22.26 13.78
CA VAL A 734 -44.19 -22.11 12.38
C VAL A 734 -45.64 -21.65 12.27
N LYS A 735 -45.87 -20.60 11.48
CA LYS A 735 -47.23 -20.08 11.20
C LYS A 735 -47.84 -20.84 10.02
N VAL A 736 -49.05 -21.36 10.21
CA VAL A 736 -49.86 -21.97 9.16
C VAL A 736 -51.07 -21.10 8.92
N THR A 737 -51.25 -20.63 7.70
CA THR A 737 -52.42 -19.87 7.25
C THR A 737 -53.22 -20.77 6.31
N SER A 738 -54.52 -20.90 6.53
CA SER A 738 -55.42 -21.52 5.57
C SER A 738 -56.25 -20.44 4.87
N VAL A 739 -56.43 -20.58 3.56
CA VAL A 739 -57.15 -19.65 2.70
C VAL A 739 -58.19 -20.43 1.91
N TYR A 740 -59.47 -20.13 2.11
CA TYR A 740 -60.54 -20.72 1.32
C TYR A 740 -60.61 -20.09 -0.08
N SER A 741 -60.73 -20.92 -1.12
CA SER A 741 -60.73 -20.49 -2.51
C SER A 741 -61.99 -20.98 -3.22
N GLN A 742 -63.07 -20.22 -3.08
CA GLN A 742 -64.24 -20.25 -3.96
C GLN A 742 -64.87 -18.84 -3.99
N LEU A 743 -65.21 -18.33 -5.18
CA LEU A 743 -65.63 -16.93 -5.38
C LEU A 743 -66.95 -16.56 -4.66
N THR A 744 -67.77 -17.55 -4.32
CA THR A 744 -69.14 -17.35 -3.80
C THR A 744 -69.22 -16.66 -2.43
N TYR A 745 -68.23 -16.84 -1.54
CA TYR A 745 -68.28 -16.36 -0.15
C TYR A 745 -67.17 -15.36 0.22
N GLY A 746 -66.39 -14.89 -0.76
CA GLY A 746 -65.20 -14.08 -0.52
C GLY A 746 -64.02 -14.87 0.05
N ARG A 747 -62.85 -14.23 0.15
CA ARG A 747 -61.63 -14.86 0.67
C ARG A 747 -61.71 -14.96 2.19
N LEU A 748 -61.93 -16.16 2.72
CA LEU A 748 -61.76 -16.45 4.14
C LEU A 748 -60.29 -16.82 4.41
N GLU A 749 -59.75 -16.33 5.52
CA GLU A 749 -58.40 -16.65 5.96
C GLU A 749 -58.38 -16.79 7.48
N ASN A 750 -57.75 -17.86 7.98
CA ASN A 750 -57.45 -18.01 9.40
C ASN A 750 -56.05 -18.63 9.57
N LYS A 751 -55.46 -18.53 10.77
CA LYS A 751 -54.09 -18.98 11.07
C LYS A 751 -54.01 -19.79 12.37
N THR A 752 -53.05 -20.70 12.40
CA THR A 752 -52.64 -21.48 13.59
C THR A 752 -51.12 -21.61 13.61
N TYR A 753 -50.57 -22.23 14.66
CA TYR A 753 -49.15 -22.40 14.85
C TYR A 753 -48.83 -23.81 15.36
N PHE A 754 -47.66 -24.34 14.95
CA PHE A 754 -47.07 -25.54 15.54
C PHE A 754 -45.56 -25.32 15.73
N ASN A 755 -44.94 -26.11 16.60
CA ASN A 755 -43.52 -26.01 16.92
C ASN A 755 -42.72 -27.13 16.26
N ILE A 756 -41.54 -26.78 15.73
CA ILE A 756 -40.53 -27.75 15.30
C ILE A 756 -39.44 -27.80 16.37
N THR A 757 -39.14 -29.00 16.84
CA THR A 757 -38.02 -29.29 17.75
C THR A 757 -36.81 -29.78 16.98
N ARG A 758 -35.63 -29.62 17.57
CA ARG A 758 -34.38 -30.12 16.98
C ARG A 758 -34.42 -31.65 16.92
N ILE A 759 -33.82 -32.19 15.87
CA ILE A 759 -33.60 -33.62 15.71
C ILE A 759 -32.15 -33.95 16.04
N GLY A 760 -31.93 -35.09 16.69
CA GLY A 760 -30.61 -35.63 16.96
C GLY A 760 -29.81 -35.89 15.69
N THR A 761 -28.50 -35.94 15.86
CA THR A 761 -27.55 -36.29 14.79
C THR A 761 -26.67 -37.43 15.24
N HIS A 762 -26.01 -38.09 14.29
CA HIS A 762 -24.99 -39.11 14.55
C HIS A 762 -23.97 -39.14 13.40
N PHE A 763 -22.72 -39.52 13.70
CA PHE A 763 -21.71 -39.74 12.66
C PHE A 763 -21.72 -41.20 12.21
N ASN A 764 -21.75 -41.42 10.91
CA ASN A 764 -21.47 -42.70 10.28
C ASN A 764 -20.07 -42.62 9.64
N VAL A 765 -19.06 -43.16 10.32
CA VAL A 765 -17.66 -43.10 9.87
C VAL A 765 -17.38 -44.21 8.87
N THR A 766 -16.93 -43.82 7.66
CA THR A 766 -16.70 -44.76 6.56
C THR A 766 -15.25 -45.17 6.43
N SER A 767 -14.29 -44.29 6.74
CA SER A 767 -12.88 -44.63 6.74
C SER A 767 -12.06 -43.74 7.66
N ILE A 768 -11.07 -44.34 8.32
CA ILE A 768 -9.99 -43.63 9.01
C ILE A 768 -8.69 -44.17 8.44
N THR A 769 -7.85 -43.30 7.90
CA THR A 769 -6.59 -43.66 7.24
C THR A 769 -5.46 -42.78 7.76
N GLY A 770 -4.25 -43.33 7.84
CA GLY A 770 -3.05 -42.65 8.36
C GLY A 770 -2.38 -43.47 9.46
N THR A 771 -1.13 -43.14 9.77
CA THR A 771 -0.32 -43.77 10.82
C THR A 771 0.01 -42.77 11.92
N LEU A 772 0.69 -43.21 12.97
CA LEU A 772 1.21 -42.33 14.01
C LEU A 772 2.18 -41.31 13.41
N ASN A 773 2.15 -40.08 13.92
CA ASN A 773 3.03 -38.98 13.47
C ASN A 773 2.87 -38.61 11.97
N SER A 774 1.81 -39.09 11.30
CA SER A 774 1.44 -38.70 9.94
C SER A 774 0.14 -37.90 9.90
N LEU A 775 -0.24 -37.48 8.69
CA LEU A 775 -1.58 -36.95 8.43
C LEU A 775 -2.60 -38.10 8.60
N VAL A 776 -3.62 -37.88 9.43
CA VAL A 776 -4.77 -38.77 9.60
C VAL A 776 -5.97 -38.15 8.91
N THR A 777 -6.63 -38.93 8.06
CA THR A 777 -7.84 -38.53 7.34
C THR A 777 -9.03 -39.33 7.87
N ILE A 778 -10.12 -38.64 8.20
CA ILE A 778 -11.40 -39.22 8.58
C ILE A 778 -12.43 -38.86 7.50
N LYS A 779 -13.03 -39.88 6.89
CA LYS A 779 -14.21 -39.74 6.05
C LYS A 779 -15.43 -40.29 6.78
N ALA A 780 -16.47 -39.49 6.86
CA ALA A 780 -17.71 -39.83 7.51
C ALA A 780 -18.91 -39.11 6.88
N LYS A 781 -20.11 -39.58 7.21
CA LYS A 781 -21.35 -38.85 6.98
C LYS A 781 -21.92 -38.40 8.32
N LEU A 782 -22.27 -37.13 8.43
CA LEU A 782 -23.08 -36.61 9.54
C LEU A 782 -24.55 -36.71 9.15
N LEU A 783 -25.27 -37.59 9.84
CA LEU A 783 -26.65 -37.96 9.56
C LEU A 783 -27.58 -37.52 10.70
N ASP A 784 -28.87 -37.34 10.42
CA ASP A 784 -29.91 -37.11 11.42
C ASP A 784 -30.45 -38.42 12.03
N GLU A 785 -31.40 -38.34 12.98
CA GLU A 785 -32.09 -39.52 13.56
C GLU A 785 -32.81 -40.41 12.51
N ASN A 786 -33.12 -39.87 11.32
CA ASN A 786 -33.79 -40.59 10.24
C ASN A 786 -32.81 -41.09 9.15
N ASN A 787 -31.49 -40.97 9.35
CA ASN A 787 -30.42 -41.28 8.40
C ASN A 787 -30.35 -40.38 7.14
N HIS A 788 -30.95 -39.19 7.16
CA HIS A 788 -30.75 -38.18 6.12
C HIS A 788 -29.48 -37.36 6.39
N LEU A 789 -28.86 -36.81 5.33
CA LEU A 789 -27.67 -35.96 5.45
C LEU A 789 -28.00 -34.65 6.17
N VAL A 790 -27.19 -34.28 7.16
CA VAL A 790 -27.33 -33.00 7.86
C VAL A 790 -27.00 -31.84 6.92
N LEU A 791 -28.03 -31.08 6.52
CA LEU A 791 -27.90 -29.99 5.55
C LEU A 791 -27.15 -28.76 6.10
N GLY A 792 -26.35 -28.12 5.24
CA GLY A 792 -25.53 -26.96 5.54
C GLY A 792 -24.21 -27.28 6.26
N GLU A 793 -23.52 -26.24 6.74
CA GLU A 793 -22.18 -26.35 7.36
C GLU A 793 -22.23 -26.60 8.87
N SER A 794 -21.70 -27.73 9.33
CA SER A 794 -21.62 -28.07 10.76
C SER A 794 -20.18 -28.14 11.23
N ALA A 795 -19.84 -27.43 12.31
CA ALA A 795 -18.51 -27.53 12.91
C ALA A 795 -18.30 -28.91 13.53
N VAL A 796 -17.12 -29.48 13.30
CA VAL A 796 -16.68 -30.78 13.81
C VAL A 796 -15.39 -30.58 14.59
N ALA A 797 -15.37 -31.00 15.86
CA ALA A 797 -14.16 -31.12 16.64
C ALA A 797 -13.77 -32.60 16.77
N VAL A 798 -12.47 -32.88 16.74
CA VAL A 798 -11.94 -34.23 16.93
C VAL A 798 -11.24 -34.30 18.28
N LYS A 799 -11.51 -35.36 19.04
CA LYS A 799 -10.75 -35.71 20.24
C LYS A 799 -10.11 -37.08 20.10
N ILE A 800 -8.89 -37.23 20.62
CA ILE A 800 -8.17 -38.51 20.71
C ILE A 800 -7.97 -38.80 22.20
N ASN A 801 -8.46 -39.96 22.67
CA ASN A 801 -8.43 -40.36 24.09
C ASN A 801 -8.92 -39.25 25.05
N GLY A 802 -9.97 -38.53 24.65
CA GLY A 802 -10.56 -37.44 25.43
C GLY A 802 -9.92 -36.07 25.25
N GLN A 803 -8.75 -35.96 24.62
CA GLN A 803 -8.07 -34.68 24.36
C GLN A 803 -8.47 -34.09 23.00
N THR A 804 -8.88 -32.82 22.98
CA THR A 804 -9.24 -32.11 21.76
C THR A 804 -8.01 -31.73 20.93
N ILE A 805 -8.04 -31.98 19.62
CA ILE A 805 -6.98 -31.55 18.70
C ILE A 805 -6.90 -30.02 18.64
N LYS A 806 -5.67 -29.49 18.68
CA LYS A 806 -5.36 -28.05 18.71
C LYS A 806 -4.51 -27.66 17.49
N ARG A 807 -4.65 -26.42 17.06
CA ARG A 807 -3.76 -25.76 16.08
C ARG A 807 -2.41 -25.44 16.73
N PHE A 808 -1.39 -25.09 15.93
CA PHE A 808 -0.05 -24.70 16.40
C PHE A 808 -0.04 -23.56 17.44
N ASN A 809 -1.06 -22.69 17.44
CA ASN A 809 -1.21 -21.61 18.40
C ASN A 809 -1.94 -22.02 19.71
N GLY A 810 -2.13 -23.32 19.95
CA GLY A 810 -2.77 -23.85 21.15
C GLY A 810 -4.30 -23.74 21.21
N LYS A 811 -4.96 -23.16 20.20
CA LYS A 811 -6.44 -23.08 20.12
C LYS A 811 -7.03 -24.37 19.54
N THR A 812 -8.26 -24.72 19.93
CA THR A 812 -9.01 -25.86 19.38
C THR A 812 -9.09 -25.81 17.86
N GLN A 813 -8.79 -26.92 17.20
CA GLN A 813 -8.97 -27.06 15.76
C GLN A 813 -10.39 -27.56 15.46
N TYR A 814 -11.15 -26.73 14.75
CA TYR A 814 -12.46 -27.09 14.20
C TYR A 814 -12.34 -27.36 12.70
N PHE A 815 -13.05 -28.39 12.26
CA PHE A 815 -13.28 -28.74 10.87
C PHE A 815 -14.75 -28.46 10.50
N VAL A 816 -15.10 -28.57 9.23
CA VAL A 816 -16.46 -28.32 8.74
C VAL A 816 -16.98 -29.54 7.99
N ALA A 817 -18.17 -29.99 8.36
CA ALA A 817 -18.98 -30.92 7.59
C ALA A 817 -19.92 -30.12 6.69
N VAL A 818 -19.88 -30.33 5.37
CA VAL A 818 -20.72 -29.60 4.41
C VAL A 818 -21.78 -30.54 3.86
N ASN A 819 -23.07 -30.22 4.07
CA ASN A 819 -24.20 -31.07 3.65
C ASN A 819 -24.03 -32.54 4.07
N GLY A 820 -23.65 -32.73 5.34
CA GLY A 820 -23.46 -34.04 5.94
C GLY A 820 -22.18 -34.76 5.50
N THR A 821 -21.40 -34.22 4.58
CA THR A 821 -20.12 -34.82 4.15
C THR A 821 -19.00 -34.37 5.09
N VAL A 822 -18.27 -35.33 5.66
CA VAL A 822 -17.08 -35.11 6.48
C VAL A 822 -15.89 -35.72 5.76
N ASP A 823 -14.96 -34.90 5.31
CA ASP A 823 -13.64 -35.31 4.81
C ASP A 823 -12.60 -34.37 5.42
N ILE A 824 -11.99 -34.82 6.52
CA ILE A 824 -11.15 -33.97 7.38
C ILE A 824 -9.81 -34.62 7.60
N SER A 825 -8.74 -33.80 7.58
CA SER A 825 -7.37 -34.28 7.79
C SER A 825 -6.64 -33.45 8.83
N PHE A 826 -5.89 -34.12 9.72
CA PHE A 826 -5.13 -33.47 10.79
C PHE A 826 -3.90 -34.27 11.19
N LEU A 827 -2.91 -33.59 11.79
CA LEU A 827 -1.69 -34.23 12.30
C LEU A 827 -1.91 -34.73 13.72
N ILE A 828 -1.45 -35.93 13.97
CA ILE A 828 -1.33 -36.50 15.31
C ILE A 828 0.14 -36.41 15.71
N LEU A 829 0.50 -35.42 16.54
CA LEU A 829 1.88 -35.22 17.02
C LEU A 829 2.04 -35.77 18.45
N ASN A 830 3.18 -36.38 18.75
CA ASN A 830 3.60 -36.83 20.09
C ASN A 830 2.87 -38.07 20.66
N PHE A 831 2.39 -38.96 19.81
CA PHE A 831 1.86 -40.26 20.24
C PHE A 831 2.92 -41.35 20.00
N SER A 832 3.36 -42.00 21.08
CA SER A 832 4.61 -42.77 21.10
C SER A 832 4.48 -44.27 20.88
N LYS A 833 3.28 -44.84 20.74
CA LYS A 833 3.09 -46.30 20.62
C LYS A 833 1.91 -46.67 19.71
N PRO A 834 2.07 -47.61 18.76
CA PRO A 834 0.95 -48.25 18.06
C PRO A 834 -0.07 -48.83 19.04
N GLY A 835 -1.36 -48.75 18.71
CA GLY A 835 -2.40 -49.22 19.62
C GLY A 835 -3.80 -48.75 19.26
N ASN A 836 -4.77 -49.17 20.08
CA ASN A 836 -6.16 -48.73 19.98
C ASN A 836 -6.33 -47.35 20.62
N TYR A 837 -6.84 -46.40 19.84
CA TYR A 837 -7.18 -45.06 20.29
C TYR A 837 -8.68 -44.81 20.16
N THR A 838 -9.27 -44.16 21.15
CA THR A 838 -10.66 -43.68 21.09
C THR A 838 -10.69 -42.33 20.42
N ILE A 839 -11.22 -42.29 19.19
CA ILE A 839 -11.47 -41.09 18.42
C ILE A 839 -12.91 -40.65 18.69
N GLN A 840 -13.10 -39.45 19.21
CA GLN A 840 -14.43 -38.86 19.38
C GLN A 840 -14.64 -37.74 18.37
N LEU A 841 -15.63 -37.91 17.49
CA LEU A 841 -16.15 -36.83 16.66
C LEU A 841 -17.25 -36.10 17.43
N VAL A 842 -17.17 -34.77 17.46
CA VAL A 842 -18.12 -33.92 18.18
C VAL A 842 -18.67 -32.86 17.25
N THR A 843 -19.99 -32.72 17.18
CA THR A 843 -20.65 -31.57 16.56
C THR A 843 -21.56 -30.89 17.58
N GLY A 844 -21.62 -29.55 17.51
CA GLY A 844 -22.43 -28.74 18.42
C GLY A 844 -23.88 -28.58 17.95
N THR A 845 -24.70 -27.99 18.80
CA THR A 845 -26.11 -27.68 18.49
C THR A 845 -26.20 -26.63 17.38
N ARG A 846 -27.07 -26.87 16.38
CA ARG A 846 -27.40 -25.94 15.29
C ARG A 846 -28.88 -25.57 15.29
N VAL A 847 -29.28 -24.82 14.25
CA VAL A 847 -30.63 -24.29 14.11
C VAL A 847 -31.69 -25.41 14.01
N ALA A 848 -31.43 -26.46 13.22
CA ALA A 848 -32.33 -27.61 13.04
C ALA A 848 -31.89 -28.87 13.80
N TYR A 849 -30.61 -28.95 14.17
CA TYR A 849 -29.96 -30.19 14.60
C TYR A 849 -29.41 -30.08 16.03
N SER A 850 -29.56 -31.13 16.83
CA SER A 850 -28.95 -31.24 18.16
C SER A 850 -27.49 -31.67 18.07
N GLU A 851 -26.71 -31.36 19.11
CA GLU A 851 -25.33 -31.84 19.23
C GLU A 851 -25.22 -33.36 19.24
N ASN A 852 -24.05 -33.88 18.85
CA ASN A 852 -23.72 -35.29 18.92
C ASN A 852 -22.24 -35.52 19.25
N ARG A 853 -21.98 -36.65 19.93
CA ARG A 853 -20.65 -37.20 20.16
C ARG A 853 -20.65 -38.65 19.72
N THR A 854 -19.76 -39.01 18.80
CA THR A 854 -19.59 -40.40 18.35
C THR A 854 -18.18 -40.86 18.67
N ASN A 855 -18.05 -41.95 19.45
CA ASN A 855 -16.78 -42.58 19.76
C ASN A 855 -16.51 -43.72 18.77
N ILE A 856 -15.31 -43.76 18.20
CA ILE A 856 -14.81 -44.84 17.36
C ILE A 856 -13.48 -45.31 17.95
N THR A 857 -13.30 -46.62 18.06
CA THR A 857 -11.99 -47.21 18.37
C THR A 857 -11.25 -47.46 17.06
N HIS A 858 -10.05 -46.91 16.92
CA HIS A 858 -9.21 -47.14 15.75
C HIS A 858 -7.80 -47.54 16.17
N TYR A 859 -7.25 -48.56 15.52
CA TYR A 859 -5.88 -49.00 15.74
C TYR A 859 -4.94 -48.21 14.83
N PHE A 860 -4.10 -47.35 15.41
CA PHE A 860 -3.03 -46.68 14.64
C PHE A 860 -1.79 -47.58 14.59
N ARG A 861 -1.30 -47.83 13.37
CA ARG A 861 0.00 -48.47 13.10
C ARG A 861 1.11 -47.42 13.16
N GLU A 862 2.34 -47.90 13.31
CA GLU A 862 3.57 -47.09 13.18
C GLU A 862 3.65 -46.39 11.82
#